data_AF-A0A3L7TRL9-F1
#
_entry.id   AF-A0A3L7TRL9-F1
#
_cell.length_a   1.000
_cell.length_b   1.000
_cell.length_c   1.000
_cell.angle_alpha   90.00
_cell.angle_beta   90.00
_cell.angle_gamma   90.00
#
_symmetry.space_group_name_H-M   'P 1'
#
loop_
_entity.id
_entity.type
_entity.pdbx_description
1 polymer ?
#
loop_
_entity_poly.entity_id
_entity_poly.type
_entity_poly.pdbx_seq_one_letter_code
_entity_poly.pdbx_strand_id
1 'polypeptide(L)'
;MKLTPLDRFIEIGSDRSARGVLGVGAGTTTDAAVEAALARLIAKVRAHPYADSPDAARAIHQLEAYAREVELELSLMREPSLAPVHPLAKLRIERGAGTGQNAAGFTPTRPRAGVTEENLTEFDRVVLTILVSGGGWNPKTAAQLAAIAAEHGVSNEGLQRVVAGLAKFMRDGGAAALQKDMAAIGVSAERAHASRPQKPGAVEAVMDRIGGSITDDMQGRSPWSILRLAIFFGIGSVLCTLALVWMIVRGSGVDGNSATGGSMPLPTIAAIDDDSTKRERAAAALAQKFAPPDTNIEALANAAKYSRAPGFASSATPAVALQLSAKWPEYLTELDLLSRAISTNGGRLSGKHAADLATVMREAGISWAVSGAFRTEFIQATLQVAQYVKGEASARALVLAVHGLPESDALLEPVAPWHRVWRNALAAGLLAEIVRDAKIEADVASAAREALRRDGVSIPASVTTQRFNYAAIASLSNSAHALADATTTGLATVTLDDWSRWLEAVDAASENAKLREGARLIAIEAILLNVAPIDLQNDASDALGRLITDIDWSNRGVSGDQARTAFGSWFANPAIAATRLWVLTSMLDRNHRIAWFSPEMVLPVDANALRRDAALRRILDAWPKAESGEQGENLALASSTLDLIRTSIATLSAQLETTHDDVESLAIAESALEVVHAVRLFDAGKAADAGRALSASGEALKLDRRALEAPFAGESGLRPSGSSDGAWSDEFTRPGLNADERQKRIASLRAMPATGDLGPRDAEVLAREAFAGNASDTRRAAQGAIADKFASGKTVLLAVLDALAEQKPREEAAAFLAALLNREFTGRDWIPVARAALVERILSLESSADAAVDRMSMRVMGSANAITVLYAPSILLMDIPVTLDGSIAALGGAVRVAADDRFLTEPFPAAPAELERLRIARRGLAEGSLQRAVADAASLVEQAAAIEAARRPSATPALREILANTALARSNAQSASAQLAATMIGFARVVTVNIEAEVTHREDEP
;
A
#
# COMPACT_ATOMS: atom_id res chain seq x y z
N MET A 1 -50.68 -15.59 24.43
CA MET A 1 -50.05 -15.26 23.14
C MET A 1 -48.86 -14.34 23.41
N LYS A 2 -47.64 -14.72 23.00
CA LYS A 2 -46.47 -13.84 23.13
C LYS A 2 -46.49 -12.87 21.93
N LEU A 3 -46.61 -11.57 22.21
CA LEU A 3 -46.49 -10.51 21.21
C LEU A 3 -45.09 -10.58 20.58
N THR A 4 -45.00 -10.56 19.25
CA THR A 4 -43.70 -10.48 18.58
C THR A 4 -43.09 -9.10 18.81
N PRO A 5 -41.75 -8.94 18.73
CA PRO A 5 -41.11 -7.64 18.86
C PRO A 5 -41.74 -6.57 17.93
N LEU A 6 -42.08 -6.93 16.69
CA LEU A 6 -42.73 -6.02 15.74
C LEU A 6 -44.14 -5.60 16.17
N ASP A 7 -44.94 -6.52 16.72
CA ASP A 7 -46.29 -6.19 17.25
C ASP A 7 -46.21 -5.14 18.35
N ARG A 8 -45.16 -5.20 19.19
CA ARG A 8 -44.95 -4.31 20.34
C ARG A 8 -44.57 -2.88 19.96
N PHE A 9 -43.83 -2.69 18.85
CA PHE A 9 -43.30 -1.37 18.47
C PHE A 9 -44.05 -0.71 17.29
N ILE A 10 -44.70 -1.51 16.44
CA ILE A 10 -45.25 -1.02 15.17
C ILE A 10 -46.76 -1.25 15.09
N GLU A 11 -47.32 -2.11 15.95
CA GLU A 11 -48.75 -2.47 16.03
C GLU A 11 -49.29 -3.09 14.73
N ILE A 12 -48.45 -3.79 13.98
CA ILE A 12 -48.83 -4.47 12.74
C ILE A 12 -48.96 -5.96 13.06
N GLY A 13 -50.18 -6.48 13.04
CA GLY A 13 -50.47 -7.88 13.38
C GLY A 13 -49.62 -8.88 12.60
N SER A 14 -49.14 -9.89 13.32
CA SER A 14 -48.08 -10.86 13.01
C SER A 14 -48.23 -11.77 11.77
N ASP A 15 -49.08 -11.46 10.79
CA ASP A 15 -49.39 -12.37 9.68
C ASP A 15 -49.48 -11.65 8.31
N ARG A 16 -48.46 -10.84 7.97
CA ARG A 16 -48.38 -10.15 6.67
C ARG A 16 -46.99 -10.29 6.04
N SER A 17 -46.97 -10.42 4.72
CA SER A 17 -45.76 -10.48 3.88
C SER A 17 -44.87 -9.25 4.07
N ALA A 18 -43.57 -9.35 3.71
CA ALA A 18 -42.57 -8.30 3.89
C ALA A 18 -43.02 -6.90 3.39
N ARG A 19 -43.68 -6.85 2.21
CA ARG A 19 -44.29 -5.62 1.67
C ARG A 19 -45.40 -5.04 2.56
N GLY A 20 -46.22 -5.90 3.14
CA GLY A 20 -47.31 -5.53 4.04
C GLY A 20 -46.82 -4.96 5.38
N VAL A 21 -45.69 -5.46 5.89
CA VAL A 21 -45.05 -4.94 7.12
C VAL A 21 -44.43 -3.56 6.87
N LEU A 22 -43.83 -3.35 5.69
CA LEU A 22 -43.28 -2.05 5.29
C LEU A 22 -44.37 -1.04 4.85
N GLY A 23 -45.61 -1.49 4.64
CA GLY A 23 -46.72 -0.65 4.17
C GLY A 23 -46.57 -0.24 2.71
N VAL A 24 -45.84 -1.01 1.91
CA VAL A 24 -45.53 -0.70 0.52
C VAL A 24 -46.45 -1.53 -0.39
N GLY A 25 -47.16 -0.86 -1.30
CA GLY A 25 -48.21 -1.48 -2.12
C GLY A 25 -47.68 -2.49 -3.15
N ALA A 26 -48.55 -3.37 -3.66
CA ALA A 26 -48.18 -4.39 -4.65
C ALA A 26 -47.87 -3.83 -6.07
N GLY A 27 -47.93 -2.52 -6.28
CA GLY A 27 -47.63 -1.86 -7.56
C GLY A 27 -46.13 -1.54 -7.75
N THR A 28 -45.82 -0.74 -8.78
CA THR A 28 -44.46 -0.28 -9.14
C THR A 28 -43.81 0.49 -7.99
N THR A 29 -43.15 -0.25 -7.12
CA THR A 29 -42.43 0.27 -5.97
C THR A 29 -41.01 0.59 -6.39
N THR A 30 -40.51 1.77 -6.04
CA THR A 30 -39.13 2.18 -6.29
C THR A 30 -38.28 1.92 -5.04
N ASP A 31 -36.98 1.70 -5.18
CA ASP A 31 -36.07 1.45 -4.05
C ASP A 31 -36.12 2.62 -3.05
N ALA A 32 -36.20 3.85 -3.55
CA ALA A 32 -36.38 5.05 -2.73
C ALA A 32 -37.67 5.03 -1.89
N ALA A 33 -38.74 4.39 -2.37
CA ALA A 33 -39.98 4.23 -1.60
C ALA A 33 -39.85 3.17 -0.49
N VAL A 34 -39.05 2.12 -0.71
CA VAL A 34 -38.74 1.11 0.31
C VAL A 34 -37.87 1.71 1.41
N GLU A 35 -36.83 2.48 1.03
CA GLU A 35 -35.96 3.18 1.98
C GLU A 35 -36.74 4.21 2.81
N ALA A 36 -37.60 5.00 2.18
CA ALA A 36 -38.45 5.97 2.89
C ALA A 36 -39.42 5.28 3.86
N ALA A 37 -39.98 4.13 3.49
CA ALA A 37 -40.84 3.33 4.36
C ALA A 37 -40.07 2.74 5.55
N LEU A 38 -38.87 2.19 5.31
CA LEU A 38 -37.99 1.67 6.36
C LEU A 38 -37.58 2.76 7.34
N ALA A 39 -37.12 3.91 6.84
CA ALA A 39 -36.71 5.05 7.67
C ALA A 39 -37.87 5.55 8.56
N ARG A 40 -39.09 5.59 8.03
CA ARG A 40 -40.29 5.97 8.79
C ARG A 40 -40.61 4.97 9.91
N LEU A 41 -40.46 3.68 9.64
CA LEU A 41 -40.73 2.63 10.63
C LEU A 41 -39.63 2.56 11.70
N ILE A 42 -38.37 2.72 11.32
CA ILE A 42 -37.25 2.83 12.28
C ILE A 42 -37.43 4.07 13.16
N ALA A 43 -37.84 5.20 12.59
CA ALA A 43 -38.16 6.40 13.37
C ALA A 43 -39.30 6.15 14.36
N LYS A 44 -40.32 5.36 13.98
CA LYS A 44 -41.42 4.96 14.88
C LYS A 44 -40.93 4.05 16.02
N VAL A 45 -40.03 3.09 15.75
CA VAL A 45 -39.41 2.26 16.79
C VAL A 45 -38.54 3.09 17.73
N ARG A 46 -37.77 4.05 17.18
CA ARG A 46 -36.90 4.94 17.97
C ARG A 46 -37.66 5.98 18.78
N ALA A 47 -38.87 6.34 18.36
CA ALA A 47 -39.77 7.21 19.12
C ALA A 47 -40.52 6.47 20.25
N HIS A 48 -40.39 5.14 20.33
CA HIS A 48 -41.07 4.33 21.35
C HIS A 48 -40.33 4.41 22.70
N PRO A 49 -41.02 4.43 23.86
CA PRO A 49 -40.39 4.54 25.19
C PRO A 49 -39.36 3.45 25.55
N TYR A 50 -39.32 2.36 24.77
CA TYR A 50 -38.40 1.22 24.95
C TYR A 50 -37.43 1.06 23.76
N ALA A 51 -37.09 2.16 23.08
CA ALA A 51 -36.21 2.17 21.90
C ALA A 51 -34.81 1.57 22.16
N ASP A 52 -34.31 1.64 23.40
CA ASP A 52 -32.99 1.11 23.79
C ASP A 52 -33.04 -0.36 24.24
N SER A 53 -34.20 -1.01 24.17
CA SER A 53 -34.34 -2.41 24.55
C SER A 53 -33.77 -3.36 23.47
N PRO A 54 -33.28 -4.55 23.84
CA PRO A 54 -32.86 -5.57 22.88
C PRO A 54 -33.98 -6.01 21.95
N ASP A 55 -35.25 -5.81 22.33
CA ASP A 55 -36.41 -6.09 21.48
C ASP A 55 -36.57 -5.03 20.37
N ALA A 56 -36.26 -3.76 20.65
CA ALA A 56 -36.27 -2.70 19.64
C ALA A 56 -35.15 -2.90 18.61
N ALA A 57 -33.96 -3.30 19.06
CA ALA A 57 -32.85 -3.67 18.17
C ALA A 57 -33.23 -4.87 17.27
N ARG A 58 -33.90 -5.88 17.84
CA ARG A 58 -34.44 -7.02 17.08
C ARG A 58 -35.53 -6.62 16.09
N ALA A 59 -36.43 -5.71 16.47
CA ALA A 59 -37.48 -5.20 15.58
C ALA A 59 -36.90 -4.40 14.40
N ILE A 60 -35.90 -3.54 14.64
CA ILE A 60 -35.19 -2.80 13.58
C ILE A 60 -34.49 -3.78 12.64
N HIS A 61 -33.79 -4.78 13.18
CA HIS A 61 -33.12 -5.79 12.36
C HIS A 61 -34.11 -6.60 11.51
N GLN A 62 -35.30 -6.90 12.02
CA GLN A 62 -36.36 -7.55 11.25
C GLN A 62 -36.92 -6.66 10.14
N LEU A 63 -37.12 -5.35 10.40
CA LEU A 63 -37.52 -4.40 9.36
C LEU A 63 -36.47 -4.27 8.25
N GLU A 64 -35.18 -4.21 8.61
CA GLU A 64 -34.06 -4.20 7.65
C GLU A 64 -33.99 -5.51 6.84
N ALA A 65 -34.36 -6.65 7.42
CA ALA A 65 -34.44 -7.91 6.69
C ALA A 65 -35.61 -7.90 5.69
N TYR A 66 -36.78 -7.40 6.09
CA TYR A 66 -37.93 -7.27 5.18
C TYR A 66 -37.68 -6.26 4.06
N ALA A 67 -36.98 -5.15 4.32
CA ALA A 67 -36.61 -4.19 3.28
C ALA A 67 -35.69 -4.83 2.24
N ARG A 68 -34.67 -5.57 2.69
CA ARG A 68 -33.79 -6.34 1.80
C ARG A 68 -34.52 -7.41 1.00
N GLU A 69 -35.50 -8.08 1.59
CA GLU A 69 -36.32 -9.06 0.88
C GLU A 69 -37.14 -8.40 -0.24
N VAL A 70 -37.74 -7.23 0.02
CA VAL A 70 -38.50 -6.47 -0.98
C VAL A 70 -37.57 -5.85 -2.04
N GLU A 71 -36.39 -5.35 -1.67
CA GLU A 71 -35.39 -4.85 -2.61
C GLU A 71 -34.82 -5.97 -3.48
N LEU A 72 -34.61 -7.16 -2.92
CA LEU A 72 -34.22 -8.34 -3.69
C LEU A 72 -35.32 -8.73 -4.68
N GLU A 73 -36.58 -8.72 -4.23
CA GLU A 73 -37.74 -8.98 -5.10
C GLU A 73 -37.84 -7.92 -6.23
N LEU A 74 -37.57 -6.64 -5.95
CA LEU A 74 -37.57 -5.56 -6.94
C LEU A 74 -36.39 -5.63 -7.91
N SER A 75 -35.21 -6.03 -7.44
CA SER A 75 -34.02 -6.20 -8.28
C SER A 75 -34.10 -7.46 -9.15
N LEU A 76 -34.81 -8.49 -8.70
CA LEU A 76 -35.19 -9.64 -9.53
C LEU A 76 -36.23 -9.28 -10.61
N MET A 77 -36.98 -8.18 -10.43
CA MET A 77 -38.00 -7.70 -11.39
C MET A 77 -37.51 -6.57 -12.32
N ARG A 78 -36.30 -6.01 -12.14
CA ARG A 78 -35.78 -4.90 -12.94
C ARG A 78 -34.73 -5.34 -13.97
N GLU A 79 -34.98 -5.04 -15.25
CA GLU A 79 -33.95 -4.97 -16.29
C GLU A 79 -32.92 -3.86 -15.98
N PRO A 80 -31.66 -3.99 -16.45
CA PRO A 80 -30.53 -3.24 -15.91
C PRO A 80 -30.48 -1.82 -16.48
N SER A 81 -30.75 -0.81 -15.65
CA SER A 81 -30.26 0.55 -15.90
C SER A 81 -29.95 1.31 -14.61
N LEU A 82 -28.73 1.87 -14.62
CA LEU A 82 -28.23 3.03 -13.85
C LEU A 82 -28.28 2.94 -12.31
N ALA A 83 -27.17 2.49 -11.73
CA ALA A 83 -26.87 2.67 -10.31
C ALA A 83 -26.34 4.09 -10.04
N PRO A 84 -26.89 4.84 -9.07
CA PRO A 84 -26.15 5.86 -8.35
C PRO A 84 -25.46 5.24 -7.11
N VAL A 85 -24.21 5.62 -6.92
CA VAL A 85 -23.35 5.34 -5.75
C VAL A 85 -23.74 6.28 -4.60
N HIS A 86 -23.88 5.81 -3.35
CA HIS A 86 -23.27 6.47 -2.16
C HIS A 86 -23.35 5.71 -0.79
N PRO A 87 -22.77 6.19 0.35
CA PRO A 87 -21.77 5.47 1.15
C PRO A 87 -22.21 5.20 2.61
N LEU A 88 -22.63 3.99 2.97
CA LEU A 88 -22.76 3.62 4.40
C LEU A 88 -22.32 2.18 4.70
N ALA A 89 -21.69 1.50 3.73
CA ALA A 89 -21.23 0.12 3.87
C ALA A 89 -19.94 -0.05 4.70
N LYS A 90 -19.38 1.02 5.28
CA LYS A 90 -18.07 0.98 5.96
C LYS A 90 -18.11 0.78 7.48
N LEU A 91 -19.25 0.36 8.07
CA LEU A 91 -19.39 0.26 9.54
C LEU A 91 -19.99 -1.05 10.09
N ARG A 92 -19.94 -2.17 9.36
CA ARG A 92 -20.57 -3.42 9.85
C ARG A 92 -19.77 -4.71 9.60
N ILE A 93 -18.45 -4.65 9.72
CA ILE A 93 -17.62 -5.84 9.91
C ILE A 93 -16.87 -5.68 11.23
N GLU A 94 -17.59 -5.82 12.34
CA GLU A 94 -17.04 -6.20 13.64
C GLU A 94 -18.19 -6.76 14.51
N ARG A 95 -17.93 -7.95 15.11
CA ARG A 95 -18.79 -8.81 15.96
C ARG A 95 -19.61 -9.91 15.26
N GLY A 96 -19.00 -11.10 15.15
CA GLY A 96 -19.70 -12.37 15.42
C GLY A 96 -19.86 -12.57 16.95
N ALA A 97 -20.63 -13.50 17.50
CA ALA A 97 -21.21 -14.75 17.01
C ALA A 97 -22.31 -15.24 17.99
N GLY A 98 -23.07 -16.28 17.60
CA GLY A 98 -23.49 -17.34 18.54
C GLY A 98 -24.97 -17.72 18.59
N THR A 99 -25.26 -18.98 18.22
CA THR A 99 -26.15 -20.01 18.84
C THR A 99 -26.56 -21.02 17.74
N GLY A 100 -26.61 -22.35 17.92
CA GLY A 100 -26.79 -23.18 19.11
C GLY A 100 -26.50 -24.68 18.86
N GLN A 101 -26.55 -25.44 19.96
CA GLN A 101 -26.17 -26.84 20.17
C GLN A 101 -27.20 -27.87 19.68
N ASN A 102 -26.79 -29.11 19.30
CA ASN A 102 -26.99 -30.34 20.12
C ASN A 102 -26.63 -31.68 19.40
N ALA A 103 -25.87 -32.47 20.17
CA ALA A 103 -25.56 -33.91 20.22
C ALA A 103 -26.25 -34.96 19.30
N ALA A 104 -25.47 -35.98 18.84
CA ALA A 104 -25.47 -37.35 19.41
C ALA A 104 -24.54 -38.35 18.66
N GLY A 105 -23.64 -39.00 19.42
CA GLY A 105 -23.13 -40.39 19.32
C GLY A 105 -22.69 -41.02 17.99
N PHE A 106 -21.38 -41.30 17.84
CA PHE A 106 -20.89 -42.52 17.19
C PHE A 106 -19.54 -42.99 17.74
N THR A 107 -19.43 -44.27 18.06
CA THR A 107 -18.22 -44.95 18.55
C THR A 107 -17.26 -45.27 17.39
N PRO A 108 -15.92 -45.26 17.60
CA PRO A 108 -14.96 -45.37 16.50
C PRO A 108 -14.73 -46.84 16.11
N THR A 109 -15.20 -47.23 14.93
CA THR A 109 -14.76 -48.45 14.25
C THR A 109 -13.44 -48.18 13.51
N ARG A 110 -12.36 -48.85 13.94
CA ARG A 110 -11.13 -49.00 13.15
C ARG A 110 -11.40 -50.03 12.04
N PRO A 111 -11.06 -49.77 10.76
CA PRO A 111 -9.88 -50.45 10.21
C PRO A 111 -9.10 -49.73 9.08
N ARG A 112 -7.77 -49.93 9.16
CA ARG A 112 -6.71 -50.20 8.13
C ARG A 112 -6.35 -49.26 6.95
N ALA A 113 -5.02 -49.24 6.79
CA ALA A 113 -4.14 -48.80 5.68
C ALA A 113 -3.90 -47.29 5.52
N GLY A 114 -2.62 -46.91 5.67
CA GLY A 114 -2.15 -45.53 5.47
C GLY A 114 -2.19 -45.13 4.01
N VAL A 115 -2.63 -43.90 3.76
CA VAL A 115 -2.68 -43.29 2.43
C VAL A 115 -1.24 -42.96 2.02
N THR A 116 -0.69 -43.73 1.09
CA THR A 116 0.50 -43.36 0.32
C THR A 116 0.11 -42.47 -0.86
N GLU A 117 1.06 -41.69 -1.40
CA GLU A 117 0.87 -40.71 -2.49
C GLU A 117 0.16 -41.28 -3.74
N GLU A 118 0.29 -42.60 -3.97
CA GLU A 118 -0.37 -43.34 -5.06
C GLU A 118 -1.88 -43.57 -4.84
N ASN A 119 -2.44 -43.26 -3.66
CA ASN A 119 -3.84 -43.53 -3.30
C ASN A 119 -4.75 -42.28 -3.24
N LEU A 120 -4.26 -41.09 -3.64
CA LEU A 120 -5.08 -39.87 -3.67
C LEU A 120 -6.03 -39.89 -4.88
N THR A 121 -7.34 -39.94 -4.61
CA THR A 121 -8.37 -39.90 -5.66
C THR A 121 -8.43 -38.51 -6.30
N GLU A 122 -8.99 -38.42 -7.51
CA GLU A 122 -9.19 -37.13 -8.22
C GLU A 122 -10.03 -36.15 -7.38
N PHE A 123 -11.01 -36.68 -6.64
CA PHE A 123 -11.80 -35.91 -5.68
C PHE A 123 -10.95 -35.36 -4.52
N ASP A 124 -10.05 -36.16 -3.94
CA ASP A 124 -9.14 -35.70 -2.87
C ASP A 124 -8.25 -34.55 -3.33
N ARG A 125 -7.81 -34.58 -4.59
CA ARG A 125 -7.01 -33.52 -5.23
C ARG A 125 -7.83 -32.24 -5.43
N VAL A 126 -9.09 -32.35 -5.84
CA VAL A 126 -10.01 -31.20 -5.95
C VAL A 126 -10.29 -30.58 -4.58
N VAL A 127 -10.52 -31.42 -3.55
CA VAL A 127 -10.74 -30.97 -2.17
C VAL A 127 -9.50 -30.21 -1.65
N LEU A 128 -8.30 -30.74 -1.86
CA LEU A 128 -7.05 -30.07 -1.52
C LEU A 128 -6.87 -28.75 -2.27
N THR A 129 -7.20 -28.71 -3.56
CA THR A 129 -7.07 -27.51 -4.39
C THR A 129 -7.97 -26.38 -3.89
N ILE A 130 -9.21 -26.70 -3.50
CA ILE A 130 -10.17 -25.73 -2.96
C ILE A 130 -9.73 -25.26 -1.58
N LEU A 131 -9.19 -26.15 -0.74
CA LEU A 131 -8.67 -25.77 0.57
C LEU A 131 -7.42 -24.90 0.45
N VAL A 132 -6.54 -25.16 -0.51
CA VAL A 132 -5.31 -24.37 -0.69
C VAL A 132 -5.62 -23.01 -1.33
N SER A 133 -6.42 -22.98 -2.40
CA SER A 133 -6.85 -21.74 -3.06
C SER A 133 -7.75 -20.87 -2.16
N GLY A 134 -8.55 -21.50 -1.31
CA GLY A 134 -9.46 -20.82 -0.39
C GLY A 134 -8.86 -20.47 0.98
N GLY A 135 -7.55 -20.70 1.20
CA GLY A 135 -6.86 -20.33 2.43
C GLY A 135 -7.18 -21.20 3.65
N GLY A 136 -7.59 -22.46 3.44
CA GLY A 136 -7.88 -23.45 4.45
C GLY A 136 -9.38 -23.77 4.59
N TRP A 137 -9.73 -24.46 5.68
CA TRP A 137 -11.11 -24.79 6.01
C TRP A 137 -11.83 -23.57 6.61
N ASN A 138 -12.80 -23.01 5.87
CA ASN A 138 -13.61 -21.87 6.29
C ASN A 138 -15.05 -22.02 5.76
N PRO A 139 -16.02 -21.18 6.17
CA PRO A 139 -17.42 -21.34 5.78
C PRO A 139 -17.65 -21.30 4.26
N LYS A 140 -16.81 -20.55 3.53
CA LYS A 140 -16.90 -20.39 2.07
C LYS A 140 -16.35 -21.63 1.35
N THR A 141 -15.19 -22.14 1.76
CA THR A 141 -14.63 -23.39 1.22
C THR A 141 -15.48 -24.59 1.62
N ALA A 142 -16.06 -24.62 2.83
CA ALA A 142 -16.98 -25.67 3.27
C ALA A 142 -18.27 -25.70 2.44
N ALA A 143 -18.86 -24.53 2.11
CA ALA A 143 -20.04 -24.45 1.26
C ALA A 143 -19.73 -24.88 -0.19
N GLN A 144 -18.55 -24.51 -0.70
CA GLN A 144 -18.09 -24.92 -2.04
C GLN A 144 -17.80 -26.42 -2.12
N LEU A 145 -17.16 -26.99 -1.10
CA LEU A 145 -16.89 -28.42 -1.01
C LEU A 145 -18.17 -29.23 -0.85
N ALA A 146 -19.16 -28.72 -0.11
CA ALA A 146 -20.47 -29.36 0.00
C ALA A 146 -21.22 -29.38 -1.34
N ALA A 147 -21.14 -28.29 -2.12
CA ALA A 147 -21.73 -28.23 -3.45
C ALA A 147 -21.07 -29.23 -4.43
N ILE A 148 -19.74 -29.34 -4.40
CA ILE A 148 -18.98 -30.24 -5.28
C ILE A 148 -19.11 -31.71 -4.84
N ALA A 149 -19.18 -31.98 -3.54
CA ALA A 149 -19.45 -33.31 -3.00
C ALA A 149 -20.83 -33.82 -3.44
N ALA A 150 -21.85 -32.94 -3.45
CA ALA A 150 -23.18 -33.25 -3.95
C ALA A 150 -23.18 -33.59 -5.46
N GLU A 151 -22.35 -32.90 -6.26
CA GLU A 151 -22.17 -33.20 -7.69
C GLU A 151 -21.46 -34.54 -7.96
N HIS A 152 -20.59 -35.00 -7.04
CA HIS A 152 -19.86 -36.26 -7.16
C HIS A 152 -20.52 -37.44 -6.43
N GLY A 153 -21.74 -37.25 -5.91
CA GLY A 153 -22.49 -38.29 -5.18
C GLY A 153 -21.90 -38.65 -3.82
N VAL A 154 -21.04 -37.81 -3.25
CA VAL A 154 -20.39 -38.03 -1.95
C VAL A 154 -21.25 -37.38 -0.86
N SER A 155 -21.65 -38.16 0.14
CA SER A 155 -22.44 -37.63 1.27
C SER A 155 -21.59 -36.69 2.14
N ASN A 156 -22.25 -35.78 2.87
CA ASN A 156 -21.57 -34.86 3.80
C ASN A 156 -20.70 -35.59 4.84
N GLU A 157 -21.11 -36.79 5.29
CA GLU A 157 -20.30 -37.64 6.16
C GLU A 157 -19.07 -38.24 5.45
N GLY A 158 -19.19 -38.53 4.15
CA GLY A 158 -18.07 -38.98 3.32
C GLY A 158 -17.03 -37.88 3.12
N LEU A 159 -17.48 -36.64 2.87
CA LEU A 159 -16.61 -35.47 2.76
C LEU A 159 -15.86 -35.20 4.07
N GLN A 160 -16.52 -35.30 5.23
CA GLN A 160 -15.86 -35.15 6.54
C GLN A 160 -14.80 -36.24 6.79
N ARG A 161 -15.04 -37.48 6.36
CA ARG A 161 -14.07 -38.58 6.45
C ARG A 161 -12.84 -38.34 5.56
N VAL A 162 -13.05 -37.85 4.34
CA VAL A 162 -11.98 -37.49 3.40
C VAL A 162 -11.10 -36.37 3.96
N VAL A 163 -11.73 -35.29 4.45
CA VAL A 163 -11.03 -34.14 5.04
C VAL A 163 -10.27 -34.54 6.31
N ALA A 164 -10.84 -35.40 7.16
CA ALA A 164 -10.16 -35.92 8.35
C ALA A 164 -8.96 -36.82 8.00
N GLY A 165 -9.06 -37.63 6.94
CA GLY A 165 -7.97 -38.44 6.42
C GLY A 165 -6.82 -37.59 5.88
N LEU A 166 -7.12 -36.56 5.09
CA LEU A 166 -6.16 -35.59 4.55
C LEU A 166 -5.48 -34.77 5.65
N ALA A 167 -6.22 -34.31 6.66
CA ALA A 167 -5.67 -33.59 7.80
C ALA A 167 -4.75 -34.45 8.70
N LYS A 168 -4.90 -35.78 8.64
CA LYS A 168 -3.98 -36.72 9.30
C LYS A 168 -2.72 -36.95 8.46
N PHE A 169 -2.88 -37.13 7.14
CA PHE A 169 -1.77 -37.24 6.20
C PHE A 169 -0.85 -36.01 6.22
N MET A 170 -1.41 -34.81 6.34
CA MET A 170 -0.63 -33.56 6.48
C MET A 170 0.12 -33.47 7.82
N ARG A 171 -0.42 -34.04 8.91
CA ARG A 171 0.25 -34.09 10.22
C ARG A 171 1.38 -35.12 10.28
N ASP A 172 1.29 -36.21 9.51
CA ASP A 172 2.28 -37.28 9.48
C ASP A 172 3.46 -37.01 8.51
N GLY A 173 3.62 -35.77 8.03
CA GLY A 173 4.77 -35.33 7.22
C GLY A 173 4.61 -35.42 5.70
N GLY A 174 3.41 -35.72 5.19
CA GLY A 174 3.14 -35.86 3.74
C GLY A 174 3.26 -34.56 2.91
N ALA A 175 3.37 -33.40 3.56
CA ALA A 175 3.50 -32.10 2.88
C ALA A 175 4.79 -31.95 2.06
N ALA A 176 5.87 -32.64 2.44
CA ALA A 176 7.15 -32.58 1.74
C ALA A 176 7.14 -33.33 0.38
N ALA A 177 6.29 -34.34 0.22
CA ALA A 177 6.16 -35.10 -1.03
C ALA A 177 5.35 -34.32 -2.08
N LEU A 178 4.26 -33.67 -1.66
CA LEU A 178 3.34 -32.94 -2.53
C LEU A 178 3.83 -31.57 -3.01
N GLN A 179 4.88 -30.99 -2.41
CA GLN A 179 5.35 -29.65 -2.76
C GLN A 179 5.85 -29.56 -4.20
N LYS A 180 6.31 -30.67 -4.79
CA LYS A 180 6.77 -30.75 -6.18
C LYS A 180 5.62 -30.87 -7.18
N ASP A 181 4.55 -31.56 -6.82
CA ASP A 181 3.38 -31.79 -7.68
C ASP A 181 2.33 -30.67 -7.59
N MET A 182 2.23 -29.99 -6.44
CA MET A 182 1.29 -28.87 -6.24
C MET A 182 1.63 -27.63 -7.10
N ALA A 183 2.90 -27.41 -7.42
CA ALA A 183 3.33 -26.36 -8.33
C ALA A 183 2.85 -26.62 -9.78
N ALA A 184 2.77 -27.89 -10.20
CA ALA A 184 2.31 -28.26 -11.54
C ALA A 184 0.78 -28.33 -11.65
N ILE A 185 0.09 -28.69 -10.56
CA ILE A 185 -1.37 -28.83 -10.51
C ILE A 185 -2.06 -27.47 -10.33
N GLY A 186 -1.49 -26.52 -9.58
CA GLY A 186 -2.02 -25.15 -9.46
C GLY A 186 -2.14 -24.43 -10.80
N VAL A 187 -1.15 -24.62 -11.69
CA VAL A 187 -1.13 -24.05 -13.05
C VAL A 187 -2.12 -24.74 -14.00
N SER A 188 -2.47 -26.00 -13.75
CA SER A 188 -3.42 -26.76 -14.58
C SER A 188 -4.89 -26.56 -14.15
N ALA A 189 -5.13 -26.29 -12.85
CA ALA A 189 -6.46 -26.01 -12.30
C ALA A 189 -6.98 -24.61 -12.70
N GLU A 190 -6.10 -23.60 -12.79
CA GLU A 190 -6.45 -22.26 -13.32
C GLU A 190 -6.93 -22.33 -14.77
N ARG A 191 -6.30 -23.16 -15.63
CA ARG A 191 -6.75 -23.38 -17.02
C ARG A 191 -8.08 -24.09 -17.13
N ALA A 192 -8.39 -25.02 -16.22
CA ALA A 192 -9.63 -25.80 -16.26
C ALA A 192 -10.84 -25.01 -15.73
N HIS A 193 -10.65 -24.12 -14.75
CA HIS A 193 -11.74 -23.28 -14.21
C HIS A 193 -12.03 -22.03 -15.05
N ALA A 194 -11.10 -21.54 -15.87
CA ALA A 194 -11.34 -20.46 -16.83
C ALA A 194 -12.15 -20.89 -18.08
N SER A 195 -12.41 -22.20 -18.25
CA SER A 195 -12.94 -22.77 -19.49
C SER A 195 -14.38 -23.30 -19.38
N ARG A 196 -15.30 -22.60 -18.71
CA ARG A 196 -16.74 -22.93 -18.78
C ARG A 196 -17.59 -21.72 -19.18
N PRO A 197 -18.31 -21.77 -20.33
CA PRO A 197 -19.14 -20.66 -20.78
C PRO A 197 -20.41 -20.54 -19.94
N GLN A 198 -20.68 -19.35 -19.41
CA GLN A 198 -22.03 -18.95 -19.00
C GLN A 198 -22.88 -18.75 -20.26
N LYS A 199 -24.11 -19.28 -20.27
CA LYS A 199 -25.04 -19.13 -21.40
C LYS A 199 -25.39 -17.64 -21.60
N PRO A 200 -25.47 -17.16 -22.85
CA PRO A 200 -25.68 -15.75 -23.15
C PRO A 200 -27.01 -15.23 -22.62
N GLY A 201 -26.98 -14.02 -22.09
CA GLY A 201 -28.15 -13.30 -21.57
C GLY A 201 -29.10 -12.84 -22.67
N ALA A 202 -30.38 -12.67 -22.32
CA ALA A 202 -31.48 -12.38 -23.24
C ALA A 202 -31.31 -11.12 -24.12
N VAL A 203 -30.38 -10.23 -23.80
CA VAL A 203 -30.06 -9.04 -24.59
C VAL A 203 -29.25 -9.40 -25.85
N GLU A 204 -28.41 -10.43 -25.79
CA GLU A 204 -27.62 -10.92 -26.94
C GLU A 204 -28.52 -11.67 -27.93
N ALA A 205 -29.54 -12.40 -27.44
CA ALA A 205 -30.56 -13.05 -28.26
C ALA A 205 -31.52 -12.07 -28.96
N VAL A 206 -31.64 -10.84 -28.46
CA VAL A 206 -32.44 -9.76 -29.06
C VAL A 206 -31.58 -8.94 -30.03
N MET A 207 -30.31 -8.70 -29.72
CA MET A 207 -29.35 -8.05 -30.61
C MET A 207 -28.99 -8.91 -31.82
N ASP A 208 -28.89 -10.24 -31.68
CA ASP A 208 -28.74 -11.15 -32.84
C ASP A 208 -30.01 -11.20 -33.71
N ARG A 209 -31.19 -10.93 -33.13
CA ARG A 209 -32.46 -10.92 -33.88
C ARG A 209 -32.68 -9.61 -34.64
N ILE A 210 -32.14 -8.50 -34.15
CA ILE A 210 -32.16 -7.18 -34.81
C ILE A 210 -30.97 -7.07 -35.80
N GLY A 211 -29.82 -7.61 -35.44
CA GLY A 211 -28.67 -7.76 -36.34
C GLY A 211 -28.98 -8.70 -37.51
N GLY A 212 -29.71 -9.79 -37.25
CA GLY A 212 -30.19 -10.71 -38.28
C GLY A 212 -31.16 -10.07 -39.28
N SER A 213 -32.08 -9.21 -38.85
CA SER A 213 -33.05 -8.58 -39.76
C SER A 213 -32.42 -7.51 -40.67
N ILE A 214 -31.38 -6.83 -40.21
CA ILE A 214 -30.61 -5.86 -41.02
C ILE A 214 -29.66 -6.59 -41.97
N THR A 215 -29.12 -7.75 -41.56
CA THR A 215 -28.21 -8.55 -42.37
C THR A 215 -28.94 -9.36 -43.44
N ASP A 216 -30.17 -9.83 -43.18
CA ASP A 216 -31.03 -10.48 -44.18
C ASP A 216 -31.52 -9.48 -45.26
N ASP A 217 -31.77 -8.23 -44.90
CA ASP A 217 -32.07 -7.16 -45.88
C ASP A 217 -30.83 -6.76 -46.72
N MET A 218 -29.62 -6.98 -46.20
CA MET A 218 -28.37 -6.78 -46.95
C MET A 218 -28.00 -7.98 -47.84
N GLN A 219 -28.54 -9.18 -47.59
CA GLN A 219 -28.28 -10.38 -48.39
C GLN A 219 -29.40 -10.70 -49.40
N GLY A 220 -30.56 -10.03 -49.31
CA GLY A 220 -31.66 -10.14 -50.27
C GLY A 220 -31.35 -9.47 -51.62
N ARG A 221 -31.12 -10.27 -52.67
CA ARG A 221 -31.02 -9.84 -54.08
C ARG A 221 -32.37 -9.30 -54.61
N SER A 222 -32.83 -8.16 -54.13
CA SER A 222 -33.96 -7.41 -54.70
C SER A 222 -33.44 -6.16 -55.43
N PRO A 223 -33.80 -5.95 -56.72
CA PRO A 223 -33.37 -4.77 -57.48
C PRO A 223 -33.81 -3.43 -56.86
N TRP A 224 -34.74 -3.45 -55.90
CA TRP A 224 -35.23 -2.25 -55.22
C TRP A 224 -34.33 -1.75 -54.08
N SER A 225 -33.52 -2.62 -53.46
CA SER A 225 -32.54 -2.21 -52.44
C SER A 225 -31.31 -1.54 -53.07
N ILE A 226 -30.89 -2.00 -54.27
CA ILE A 226 -29.78 -1.42 -55.04
C ILE A 226 -30.10 0.02 -55.47
N LEU A 227 -31.34 0.31 -55.88
CA LEU A 227 -31.72 1.68 -56.26
C LEU A 227 -31.73 2.63 -55.05
N ARG A 228 -32.21 2.18 -53.88
CA ARG A 228 -32.17 2.98 -52.64
C ARG A 228 -30.73 3.26 -52.19
N LEU A 229 -29.86 2.25 -52.25
CA LEU A 229 -28.44 2.40 -51.89
C LEU A 229 -27.71 3.36 -52.85
N ALA A 230 -27.99 3.27 -54.16
CA ALA A 230 -27.43 4.19 -55.16
C ALA A 230 -27.90 5.64 -54.97
N ILE A 231 -29.14 5.87 -54.53
CA ILE A 231 -29.65 7.21 -54.20
C ILE A 231 -28.93 7.77 -52.98
N PHE A 232 -28.73 6.97 -51.92
CA PHE A 232 -28.01 7.42 -50.72
C PHE A 232 -26.54 7.76 -51.00
N PHE A 233 -25.82 6.92 -51.74
CA PHE A 233 -24.44 7.21 -52.13
C PHE A 233 -24.33 8.36 -53.16
N GLY A 234 -25.33 8.51 -54.03
CA GLY A 234 -25.42 9.64 -54.96
C GLY A 234 -25.57 10.98 -54.24
N ILE A 235 -26.46 11.06 -53.25
CA ILE A 235 -26.67 12.28 -52.45
C ILE A 235 -25.43 12.61 -51.61
N GLY A 236 -24.78 11.61 -51.02
CA GLY A 236 -23.53 11.79 -50.26
C GLY A 236 -22.37 12.30 -51.13
N SER A 237 -22.23 11.76 -52.35
CA SER A 237 -21.22 12.22 -53.32
C SER A 237 -21.44 13.68 -53.75
N VAL A 238 -22.69 14.07 -54.00
CA VAL A 238 -23.02 15.46 -54.38
C VAL A 238 -22.73 16.44 -53.24
N LEU A 239 -23.02 16.06 -52.00
CA LEU A 239 -22.71 16.87 -50.81
C LEU A 239 -21.20 17.04 -50.58
N CYS A 240 -20.41 15.97 -50.74
CA CYS A 240 -18.96 16.05 -50.64
C CYS A 240 -18.34 16.92 -51.74
N THR A 241 -18.85 16.82 -52.98
CA THR A 241 -18.36 17.64 -54.10
C THR A 241 -18.71 19.12 -53.88
N LEU A 242 -19.89 19.44 -53.35
CA LEU A 242 -20.29 20.80 -52.99
C LEU A 242 -19.43 21.38 -51.86
N ALA A 243 -19.07 20.57 -50.85
CA ALA A 243 -18.18 20.99 -49.77
C ALA A 243 -16.75 21.26 -50.27
N LEU A 244 -16.22 20.45 -51.19
CA LEU A 244 -14.91 20.64 -51.82
C LEU A 244 -14.87 21.90 -52.70
N VAL A 245 -15.92 22.16 -53.48
CA VAL A 245 -16.03 23.38 -54.29
C VAL A 245 -16.12 24.62 -53.39
N TRP A 246 -16.85 24.54 -52.28
CA TRP A 246 -16.96 25.63 -51.32
C TRP A 246 -15.62 25.96 -50.63
N MET A 247 -14.79 24.94 -50.37
CA MET A 247 -13.47 25.11 -49.75
C MET A 247 -12.44 25.73 -50.69
N ILE A 248 -12.51 25.40 -51.99
CA ILE A 248 -11.60 25.96 -53.01
C ILE A 248 -11.96 27.43 -53.30
N VAL A 249 -13.24 27.79 -53.30
CA VAL A 249 -13.70 29.16 -53.60
C VAL A 249 -13.38 30.16 -52.48
N ARG A 250 -13.16 29.72 -51.23
CA ARG A 250 -12.79 30.60 -50.11
C ARG A 250 -11.28 30.73 -49.87
N GLY A 251 -10.44 29.94 -50.54
CA GLY A 251 -9.00 29.88 -50.26
C GLY A 251 -8.10 30.82 -51.08
N SER A 252 -8.64 31.73 -51.89
CA SER A 252 -7.82 32.61 -52.75
C SER A 252 -8.13 34.10 -52.55
N GLY A 253 -7.29 34.75 -51.76
CA GLY A 253 -7.13 36.20 -51.65
C GLY A 253 -5.64 36.53 -51.47
N VAL A 254 -5.11 37.27 -52.43
CA VAL A 254 -3.70 37.61 -52.76
C VAL A 254 -3.20 38.74 -51.82
N ASP A 255 -1.93 38.81 -51.41
CA ASP A 255 -0.83 39.67 -51.92
C ASP A 255 0.43 39.42 -51.04
N GLY A 256 1.70 39.46 -51.44
CA GLY A 256 2.39 39.79 -52.69
C GLY A 256 3.89 40.09 -52.38
N ASN A 257 4.77 39.82 -53.36
CA ASN A 257 6.19 40.19 -53.53
C ASN A 257 7.29 39.46 -52.73
N SER A 258 8.49 39.18 -53.25
CA SER A 258 9.10 39.00 -54.58
C SER A 258 10.63 38.89 -54.35
N ALA A 259 11.31 38.01 -55.11
CA ALA A 259 12.75 38.07 -55.50
C ALA A 259 13.82 37.93 -54.37
N THR A 260 14.96 37.24 -54.48
CA THR A 260 15.85 36.79 -55.57
C THR A 260 16.87 35.85 -54.88
N GLY A 261 17.22 34.66 -55.37
CA GLY A 261 18.10 34.44 -56.53
C GLY A 261 19.59 34.42 -56.12
N GLY A 262 20.21 33.24 -56.01
CA GLY A 262 21.66 33.12 -55.85
C GLY A 262 22.13 31.72 -55.45
N SER A 263 22.52 30.90 -56.43
CA SER A 263 23.13 29.58 -56.28
C SER A 263 24.67 29.63 -56.21
N MET A 264 25.24 28.51 -55.73
CA MET A 264 26.65 28.04 -55.74
C MET A 264 27.55 28.39 -54.53
N PRO A 265 28.62 27.61 -54.26
CA PRO A 265 28.88 26.17 -54.48
C PRO A 265 29.52 25.45 -53.25
N LEU A 266 29.59 24.11 -53.30
CA LEU A 266 30.41 23.28 -52.38
C LEU A 266 31.91 23.61 -52.51
N PRO A 267 32.70 23.59 -51.42
CA PRO A 267 34.14 23.46 -51.51
C PRO A 267 34.64 22.07 -51.08
N THR A 268 35.56 21.62 -51.91
CA THR A 268 36.39 20.42 -51.89
C THR A 268 37.41 20.41 -50.75
N ILE A 269 37.71 19.21 -50.26
CA ILE A 269 38.82 18.86 -49.36
C ILE A 269 40.15 18.93 -50.11
N ALA A 270 41.11 19.74 -49.65
CA ALA A 270 42.56 19.45 -49.67
C ALA A 270 43.40 20.59 -49.06
N ALA A 271 44.55 20.20 -48.48
CA ALA A 271 45.70 20.99 -48.03
C ALA A 271 45.68 21.55 -46.59
N ILE A 272 46.01 20.65 -45.67
CA ILE A 272 46.72 20.88 -44.40
C ILE A 272 48.17 21.31 -44.75
N ASP A 273 48.75 22.28 -44.02
CA ASP A 273 49.97 22.07 -43.19
C ASP A 273 50.91 23.28 -42.92
N ASP A 274 50.55 24.56 -43.12
CA ASP A 274 51.51 25.66 -42.83
C ASP A 274 50.97 26.93 -42.13
N ASP A 275 49.71 26.93 -41.67
CA ASP A 275 49.10 28.10 -40.98
C ASP A 275 48.76 27.86 -39.50
N SER A 276 48.90 26.62 -39.00
CA SER A 276 48.62 26.27 -37.59
C SER A 276 49.68 26.80 -36.63
N THR A 277 50.97 26.74 -37.00
CA THR A 277 52.08 27.12 -36.12
C THR A 277 52.25 28.64 -35.94
N LYS A 278 51.81 29.45 -36.93
CA LYS A 278 51.76 30.91 -36.80
C LYS A 278 50.57 31.37 -35.97
N ARG A 279 49.41 30.70 -36.08
CA ARG A 279 48.23 30.99 -35.25
C ARG A 279 48.43 30.55 -33.80
N GLU A 280 49.12 29.45 -33.53
CA GLU A 280 49.47 29.04 -32.16
C GLU A 280 50.44 29.99 -31.47
N ARG A 281 51.46 30.51 -32.18
CA ARG A 281 52.37 31.51 -31.59
C ARG A 281 51.71 32.87 -31.40
N ALA A 282 50.83 33.28 -32.31
CA ALA A 282 50.04 34.50 -32.15
C ALA A 282 48.99 34.37 -31.04
N ALA A 283 48.39 33.19 -30.86
CA ALA A 283 47.45 32.89 -29.79
C ALA A 283 48.15 32.76 -28.43
N ALA A 284 49.35 32.17 -28.36
CA ALA A 284 50.16 32.11 -27.14
C ALA A 284 50.68 33.50 -26.73
N ALA A 285 51.07 34.34 -27.70
CA ALA A 285 51.46 35.72 -27.45
C ALA A 285 50.27 36.62 -27.04
N LEU A 286 49.05 36.35 -27.53
CA LEU A 286 47.83 37.01 -27.03
C LEU A 286 47.44 36.50 -25.64
N ALA A 287 47.58 35.21 -25.35
CA ALA A 287 47.26 34.61 -24.06
C ALA A 287 48.16 35.13 -22.93
N GLN A 288 49.45 35.40 -23.20
CA GLN A 288 50.35 36.05 -22.24
C GLN A 288 50.06 37.55 -22.05
N LYS A 289 49.44 38.22 -23.02
CA LYS A 289 49.12 39.65 -22.95
C LYS A 289 47.80 39.95 -22.23
N PHE A 290 46.96 38.93 -22.05
CA PHE A 290 45.68 38.98 -21.32
C PHE A 290 45.66 38.10 -20.06
N ALA A 291 46.82 37.67 -19.56
CA ALA A 291 46.91 37.04 -18.24
C ALA A 291 46.41 38.05 -17.17
N PRO A 292 45.30 37.79 -16.46
CA PRO A 292 44.89 38.62 -15.34
C PRO A 292 45.95 38.49 -14.24
N PRO A 293 46.15 39.53 -13.40
CA PRO A 293 47.05 39.42 -12.28
C PRO A 293 46.55 38.33 -11.32
N ASP A 294 47.49 37.49 -10.85
CA ASP A 294 47.29 36.59 -9.72
C ASP A 294 46.81 37.38 -8.50
N THR A 295 45.50 37.43 -8.26
CA THR A 295 44.92 37.79 -6.96
C THR A 295 43.58 37.10 -6.73
N ASN A 296 43.57 36.26 -5.69
CA ASN A 296 42.48 36.01 -4.75
C ASN A 296 41.17 35.38 -5.25
N ILE A 297 40.92 34.15 -4.75
CA ILE A 297 39.62 33.51 -4.47
C ILE A 297 38.55 33.85 -5.51
N GLU A 298 38.35 32.96 -6.50
CA GLU A 298 37.18 33.01 -7.38
C GLU A 298 35.93 33.23 -6.52
N ALA A 299 35.27 34.38 -6.66
CA ALA A 299 34.02 34.65 -5.95
C ALA A 299 33.06 33.50 -6.28
N LEU A 300 32.65 32.75 -5.25
CA LEU A 300 31.76 31.60 -5.39
C LEU A 300 30.57 31.98 -6.26
N ALA A 301 30.26 31.16 -7.27
CA ALA A 301 29.12 31.40 -8.13
C ALA A 301 27.84 31.37 -7.29
N ASN A 302 27.01 32.40 -7.41
CA ASN A 302 25.73 32.42 -6.71
C ASN A 302 24.81 31.35 -7.33
N ALA A 303 24.38 30.37 -6.53
CA ALA A 303 23.45 29.33 -6.97
C ALA A 303 22.08 29.92 -7.38
N ALA A 304 21.45 29.32 -8.40
CA ALA A 304 20.13 29.72 -8.90
C ALA A 304 19.09 29.74 -7.77
N LYS A 305 18.30 30.82 -7.64
CA LYS A 305 17.31 30.98 -6.56
C LYS A 305 15.91 30.71 -7.09
N TYR A 306 15.18 29.84 -6.40
CA TYR A 306 13.80 29.50 -6.70
C TYR A 306 12.90 29.93 -5.54
N SER A 307 11.62 30.21 -5.82
CA SER A 307 10.64 30.56 -4.79
C SER A 307 10.28 29.37 -3.89
N ARG A 308 10.38 28.15 -4.44
CA ARG A 308 10.26 26.86 -3.74
C ARG A 308 11.34 25.90 -4.24
N ALA A 309 11.58 24.81 -3.53
CA ALA A 309 12.45 23.75 -4.05
C ALA A 309 11.83 23.19 -5.35
N PRO A 310 12.57 23.19 -6.49
CA PRO A 310 12.09 22.61 -7.74
C PRO A 310 11.85 21.11 -7.58
N GLY A 311 10.68 20.66 -7.99
CA GLY A 311 10.23 19.28 -7.85
C GLY A 311 8.71 19.17 -7.81
N PHE A 312 8.21 17.95 -8.03
CA PHE A 312 6.79 17.65 -7.91
C PHE A 312 6.56 16.24 -7.33
N ALA A 313 5.41 16.08 -6.66
CA ALA A 313 4.91 14.79 -6.22
C ALA A 313 4.10 14.16 -7.35
N SER A 314 4.32 12.87 -7.60
CA SER A 314 3.55 12.12 -8.59
C SER A 314 2.07 12.19 -8.27
N SER A 315 1.26 12.50 -9.28
CA SER A 315 -0.21 12.49 -9.18
C SER A 315 -0.73 11.06 -8.98
N ALA A 316 -1.94 10.91 -8.46
CA ALA A 316 -2.59 9.60 -8.36
C ALA A 316 -2.80 9.01 -9.77
N THR A 317 -2.71 7.68 -9.88
CA THR A 317 -2.97 6.98 -11.15
C THR A 317 -4.38 7.27 -11.67
N PRO A 318 -4.54 7.65 -12.96
CA PRO A 318 -5.85 7.96 -13.53
C PRO A 318 -6.83 6.80 -13.40
N ALA A 319 -8.08 7.11 -13.03
CA ALA A 319 -9.14 6.12 -12.88
C ALA A 319 -9.38 5.29 -14.15
N VAL A 320 -9.20 5.90 -15.33
CA VAL A 320 -9.31 5.21 -16.63
C VAL A 320 -8.28 4.09 -16.76
N ALA A 321 -7.02 4.32 -16.35
CA ALA A 321 -5.98 3.31 -16.38
C ALA A 321 -6.30 2.14 -15.44
N LEU A 322 -6.82 2.43 -14.24
CA LEU A 322 -7.24 1.41 -13.25
C LEU A 322 -8.47 0.60 -13.70
N GLN A 323 -9.44 1.25 -14.37
CA GLN A 323 -10.60 0.57 -14.93
C GLN A 323 -10.20 -0.36 -16.08
N LEU A 324 -9.34 0.12 -16.98
CA LEU A 324 -8.85 -0.69 -18.10
C LEU A 324 -7.89 -1.79 -17.63
N SER A 325 -7.16 -1.62 -16.53
CA SER A 325 -6.31 -2.68 -15.97
C SER A 325 -7.12 -3.87 -15.47
N ALA A 326 -8.36 -3.66 -15.01
CA ALA A 326 -9.25 -4.73 -14.60
C ALA A 326 -9.71 -5.64 -15.76
N LYS A 327 -9.67 -5.14 -17.00
CA LYS A 327 -10.08 -5.88 -18.21
C LYS A 327 -8.97 -6.75 -18.82
N TRP A 328 -7.76 -6.78 -18.24
CA TRP A 328 -6.65 -7.56 -18.80
C TRP A 328 -6.95 -9.05 -19.02
N PRO A 329 -7.70 -9.75 -18.14
CA PRO A 329 -8.12 -11.12 -18.42
C PRO A 329 -8.99 -11.27 -19.68
N GLU A 330 -9.81 -10.26 -19.99
CA GLU A 330 -10.63 -10.22 -21.21
C GLU A 330 -9.74 -10.05 -22.44
N TYR A 331 -8.77 -9.14 -22.40
CA TYR A 331 -7.80 -8.94 -23.49
C TYR A 331 -7.02 -10.22 -23.82
N LEU A 332 -6.58 -10.97 -22.79
CA LEU A 332 -5.88 -12.25 -23.01
C LEU A 332 -6.78 -13.27 -23.71
N THR A 333 -8.05 -13.31 -23.32
CA THR A 333 -9.05 -14.19 -23.94
C THR A 333 -9.31 -13.78 -25.40
N GLU A 334 -9.44 -12.49 -25.67
CA GLU A 334 -9.61 -11.96 -27.02
C GLU A 334 -8.41 -12.24 -27.92
N LEU A 335 -7.18 -12.08 -27.42
CA LEU A 335 -5.96 -12.42 -28.16
C LEU A 335 -5.86 -13.92 -28.45
N ASP A 336 -6.23 -14.80 -27.51
CA ASP A 336 -6.27 -16.25 -27.76
C ASP A 336 -7.31 -16.61 -28.83
N LEU A 337 -8.52 -16.04 -28.74
CA LEU A 337 -9.57 -16.22 -29.76
C LEU A 337 -9.14 -15.72 -31.13
N LEU A 338 -8.50 -14.54 -31.20
CA LEU A 338 -7.94 -13.98 -32.43
C LEU A 338 -6.87 -14.90 -33.02
N SER A 339 -5.95 -15.42 -32.19
CA SER A 339 -4.90 -16.34 -32.65
C SER A 339 -5.49 -17.60 -33.29
N ARG A 340 -6.53 -18.18 -32.69
CA ARG A 340 -7.25 -19.36 -33.21
C ARG A 340 -7.98 -19.03 -34.50
N ALA A 341 -8.66 -17.88 -34.57
CA ALA A 341 -9.38 -17.44 -35.76
C ALA A 341 -8.44 -17.16 -36.95
N ILE A 342 -7.26 -16.60 -36.70
CA ILE A 342 -6.23 -16.40 -37.74
C ILE A 342 -5.69 -17.75 -38.21
N SER A 343 -5.43 -18.68 -37.29
CA SER A 343 -4.99 -20.04 -37.63
C SER A 343 -6.01 -20.79 -38.49
N THR A 344 -7.31 -20.69 -38.19
CA THR A 344 -8.36 -21.35 -38.99
C THR A 344 -8.56 -20.68 -40.35
N ASN A 345 -8.27 -19.39 -40.48
CA ASN A 345 -8.33 -18.64 -41.74
C ASN A 345 -7.02 -18.70 -42.56
N GLY A 346 -6.20 -19.73 -42.36
CA GLY A 346 -4.95 -19.94 -43.11
C GLY A 346 -3.90 -18.85 -42.91
N GLY A 347 -3.95 -18.12 -41.79
CA GLY A 347 -3.03 -17.04 -41.44
C GLY A 347 -3.41 -15.65 -41.95
N ARG A 348 -4.60 -15.50 -42.56
CA ARG A 348 -5.10 -14.21 -43.03
C ARG A 348 -5.79 -13.42 -41.92
N LEU A 349 -5.27 -12.23 -41.63
CA LEU A 349 -5.89 -11.29 -40.70
C LEU A 349 -7.02 -10.52 -41.42
N SER A 350 -8.26 -10.70 -40.98
CA SER A 350 -9.41 -9.98 -41.54
C SER A 350 -9.43 -8.52 -41.05
N GLY A 351 -10.09 -7.62 -41.78
CA GLY A 351 -10.22 -6.22 -41.35
C GLY A 351 -10.90 -6.07 -39.98
N LYS A 352 -11.88 -6.95 -39.68
CA LYS A 352 -12.52 -7.01 -38.36
C LYS A 352 -11.53 -7.42 -37.28
N HIS A 353 -10.81 -8.52 -37.48
CA HIS A 353 -9.80 -9.00 -36.51
C HIS A 353 -8.68 -7.98 -36.29
N ALA A 354 -8.28 -7.24 -37.33
CA ALA A 354 -7.31 -6.15 -37.20
C ALA A 354 -7.86 -4.98 -36.36
N ALA A 355 -9.14 -4.64 -36.50
CA ALA A 355 -9.80 -3.61 -35.70
C ALA A 355 -10.00 -4.03 -34.23
N ASP A 356 -10.38 -5.29 -34.00
CA ASP A 356 -10.50 -5.88 -32.67
C ASP A 356 -9.14 -5.85 -31.96
N LEU A 357 -8.08 -6.30 -32.66
CA LEU A 357 -6.71 -6.23 -32.14
C LEU A 357 -6.26 -4.79 -31.85
N ALA A 358 -6.54 -3.84 -32.74
CA ALA A 358 -6.19 -2.44 -32.52
C ALA A 358 -6.91 -1.85 -31.29
N THR A 359 -8.15 -2.29 -31.02
CA THR A 359 -8.92 -1.89 -29.83
C THR A 359 -8.26 -2.42 -28.56
N VAL A 360 -7.90 -3.70 -28.53
CA VAL A 360 -7.15 -4.32 -27.42
C VAL A 360 -5.84 -3.58 -27.17
N MET A 361 -5.06 -3.31 -28.22
CA MET A 361 -3.77 -2.63 -28.12
C MET A 361 -3.90 -1.20 -27.60
N ARG A 362 -4.95 -0.49 -28.02
CA ARG A 362 -5.25 0.86 -27.52
C ARG A 362 -5.60 0.86 -26.04
N GLU A 363 -6.46 -0.04 -25.59
CA GLU A 363 -6.89 -0.10 -24.18
C GLU A 363 -5.79 -0.64 -23.25
N ALA A 364 -5.08 -1.68 -23.68
CA ALA A 364 -3.89 -2.19 -22.99
C ALA A 364 -2.81 -1.10 -22.90
N GLY A 365 -2.60 -0.34 -23.98
CA GLY A 365 -1.65 0.77 -24.03
C GLY A 365 -1.93 1.91 -23.04
N ILE A 366 -3.16 2.08 -22.55
CA ILE A 366 -3.52 3.09 -21.54
C ILE A 366 -3.38 2.54 -20.10
N SER A 367 -3.20 1.23 -19.92
CA SER A 367 -3.22 0.59 -18.59
C SER A 367 -2.00 -0.29 -18.28
N TRP A 368 -1.09 -0.52 -19.22
CA TRP A 368 0.02 -1.47 -19.05
C TRP A 368 1.03 -1.09 -17.96
N ALA A 369 1.20 0.20 -17.68
CA ALA A 369 2.11 0.63 -16.61
C ALA A 369 1.61 0.20 -15.22
N VAL A 370 0.30 -0.05 -15.07
CA VAL A 370 -0.34 -0.37 -13.79
C VAL A 370 -0.90 -1.80 -13.72
N SER A 371 -0.79 -2.58 -14.81
CA SER A 371 -1.35 -3.94 -14.89
C SER A 371 -0.51 -5.02 -14.21
N GLY A 372 0.74 -4.71 -13.85
CA GLY A 372 1.61 -5.56 -13.04
C GLY A 372 1.82 -6.96 -13.63
N ALA A 373 1.20 -7.97 -13.01
CA ALA A 373 1.44 -9.39 -13.29
C ALA A 373 1.11 -9.79 -14.73
N PHE A 374 0.04 -9.25 -15.33
CA PHE A 374 -0.49 -9.71 -16.62
C PHE A 374 0.35 -9.31 -17.85
N ARG A 375 1.40 -8.50 -17.67
CA ARG A 375 2.23 -8.00 -18.78
C ARG A 375 2.91 -9.14 -19.53
N THR A 376 3.43 -10.12 -18.81
CA THR A 376 4.16 -11.24 -19.42
C THR A 376 3.21 -12.10 -20.24
N GLU A 377 2.03 -12.43 -19.72
CA GLU A 377 0.99 -13.18 -20.43
C GLU A 377 0.52 -12.42 -21.66
N PHE A 378 0.36 -11.09 -21.57
CA PHE A 378 -0.08 -10.27 -22.70
C PHE A 378 0.95 -10.24 -23.83
N ILE A 379 2.24 -10.12 -23.49
CA ILE A 379 3.33 -10.22 -24.48
C ILE A 379 3.29 -11.60 -25.16
N GLN A 380 3.15 -12.69 -24.39
CA GLN A 380 3.09 -14.04 -24.96
C GLN A 380 1.86 -14.25 -25.84
N ALA A 381 0.68 -13.79 -25.41
CA ALA A 381 -0.55 -13.87 -26.20
C ALA A 381 -0.45 -13.08 -27.52
N THR A 382 0.19 -11.91 -27.48
CA THR A 382 0.45 -11.09 -28.68
C THR A 382 1.42 -11.80 -29.63
N LEU A 383 2.49 -12.41 -29.11
CA LEU A 383 3.41 -13.21 -29.91
C LEU A 383 2.73 -14.42 -30.54
N GLN A 384 1.81 -15.06 -29.83
CA GLN A 384 1.01 -16.16 -30.37
C GLN A 384 0.14 -15.69 -31.54
N VAL A 385 -0.51 -14.53 -31.45
CA VAL A 385 -1.22 -13.92 -32.59
C VAL A 385 -0.27 -13.71 -33.77
N ALA A 386 0.91 -13.13 -33.53
CA ALA A 386 1.90 -12.85 -34.57
C ALA A 386 2.45 -14.12 -35.26
N GLN A 387 2.59 -15.23 -34.53
CA GLN A 387 3.07 -16.51 -35.06
C GLN A 387 2.10 -17.14 -36.09
N TYR A 388 0.80 -16.86 -35.99
CA TYR A 388 -0.19 -17.40 -36.93
C TYR A 388 -0.42 -16.52 -38.16
N VAL A 389 0.01 -15.25 -38.13
CA VAL A 389 -0.19 -14.32 -39.26
C VAL A 389 0.77 -14.65 -40.40
N LYS A 390 0.21 -14.75 -41.62
CA LYS A 390 0.96 -15.05 -42.85
C LYS A 390 0.70 -14.04 -43.96
N GLY A 391 1.75 -13.78 -44.74
CA GLY A 391 1.73 -12.92 -45.92
C GLY A 391 1.76 -11.42 -45.62
N GLU A 392 2.39 -10.69 -46.54
CA GLU A 392 2.72 -9.26 -46.42
C GLU A 392 1.54 -8.35 -46.02
N ALA A 393 0.35 -8.52 -46.60
CA ALA A 393 -0.81 -7.68 -46.28
C ALA A 393 -1.30 -7.87 -44.83
N SER A 394 -1.36 -9.12 -44.37
CA SER A 394 -1.73 -9.44 -42.99
C SER A 394 -0.65 -9.00 -42.00
N ALA A 395 0.63 -9.14 -42.38
CA ALA A 395 1.78 -8.68 -41.59
C ALA A 395 1.74 -7.16 -41.38
N ARG A 396 1.47 -6.39 -42.44
CA ARG A 396 1.29 -4.93 -42.33
C ARG A 396 0.09 -4.58 -41.46
N ALA A 397 -1.04 -5.27 -41.62
CA ALA A 397 -2.24 -5.03 -40.81
C ALA A 397 -2.01 -5.33 -39.32
N LEU A 398 -1.27 -6.41 -39.00
CA LEU A 398 -0.87 -6.74 -37.63
C LEU A 398 -0.01 -5.63 -37.01
N VAL A 399 1.06 -5.22 -37.71
CA VAL A 399 1.97 -4.18 -37.21
C VAL A 399 1.26 -2.85 -37.04
N LEU A 400 0.34 -2.49 -37.96
CA LEU A 400 -0.50 -1.30 -37.82
C LEU A 400 -1.44 -1.37 -36.61
N ALA A 401 -2.02 -2.53 -36.33
CA ALA A 401 -2.88 -2.73 -35.17
C ALA A 401 -2.11 -2.65 -33.83
N VAL A 402 -0.88 -3.20 -33.79
CA VAL A 402 -0.01 -3.13 -32.60
C VAL A 402 0.52 -1.71 -32.37
N HIS A 403 0.93 -1.03 -33.43
CA HIS A 403 1.52 0.31 -33.35
C HIS A 403 0.46 1.40 -33.11
N GLY A 404 -0.73 1.26 -33.72
CA GLY A 404 -1.72 2.33 -33.81
C GLY A 404 -1.33 3.40 -34.83
N LEU A 405 -2.28 3.85 -35.66
CA LEU A 405 -2.04 4.95 -36.60
C LEU A 405 -2.09 6.30 -35.84
N PRO A 406 -1.11 7.19 -36.03
CA PRO A 406 -1.20 8.58 -35.55
C PRO A 406 -2.36 9.36 -36.17
N GLU A 407 -2.77 9.00 -37.40
CA GLU A 407 -3.73 9.76 -38.19
C GLU A 407 -5.20 9.54 -37.80
N SER A 408 -5.56 8.41 -37.17
CA SER A 408 -6.93 8.18 -36.70
C SER A 408 -7.26 8.89 -35.39
N ASP A 409 -6.24 9.17 -34.55
CA ASP A 409 -6.39 9.88 -33.28
C ASP A 409 -6.56 11.40 -33.48
N ALA A 410 -6.24 11.94 -34.66
CA ALA A 410 -6.49 13.34 -35.00
C ALA A 410 -7.99 13.63 -35.26
N LEU A 411 -8.81 12.60 -35.47
CA LEU A 411 -10.23 12.72 -35.81
C LEU A 411 -11.18 12.37 -34.64
N LEU A 412 -10.67 11.89 -33.50
CA LEU A 412 -11.46 11.38 -32.38
C LEU A 412 -10.95 11.92 -31.04
N GLU A 413 -11.60 12.98 -30.54
CA GLU A 413 -11.41 13.63 -29.22
C GLU A 413 -9.95 14.02 -28.84
N PRO A 414 -9.74 15.05 -27.99
CA PRO A 414 -8.40 15.40 -27.53
C PRO A 414 -7.86 14.30 -26.59
N VAL A 415 -7.15 13.32 -27.15
CA VAL A 415 -6.45 12.28 -26.40
C VAL A 415 -5.31 12.92 -25.59
N ALA A 416 -5.26 12.65 -24.28
CA ALA A 416 -4.22 13.14 -23.38
C ALA A 416 -2.81 12.74 -23.87
N PRO A 417 -1.79 13.62 -23.79
CA PRO A 417 -0.45 13.34 -24.32
C PRO A 417 0.19 12.08 -23.74
N TRP A 418 0.05 11.84 -22.44
CA TRP A 418 0.58 10.63 -21.81
C TRP A 418 0.01 9.31 -22.36
N HIS A 419 -1.23 9.27 -22.89
CA HIS A 419 -1.76 8.07 -23.55
C HIS A 419 -0.89 7.67 -24.75
N ARG A 420 -0.41 8.66 -25.53
CA ARG A 420 0.47 8.41 -26.68
C ARG A 420 1.82 7.87 -26.23
N VAL A 421 2.39 8.45 -25.17
CA VAL A 421 3.66 7.99 -24.58
C VAL A 421 3.56 6.52 -24.17
N TRP A 422 2.53 6.14 -23.42
CA TRP A 422 2.36 4.78 -22.94
C TRP A 422 2.09 3.79 -24.08
N ARG A 423 1.23 4.15 -25.04
CA ARG A 423 0.92 3.31 -26.21
C ARG A 423 2.16 3.05 -27.05
N ASN A 424 2.95 4.08 -27.34
CA ASN A 424 4.18 3.95 -28.13
C ASN A 424 5.24 3.11 -27.41
N ALA A 425 5.33 3.20 -26.08
CA ALA A 425 6.25 2.38 -25.30
C ALA A 425 5.85 0.89 -25.33
N LEU A 426 4.56 0.58 -25.13
CA LEU A 426 4.04 -0.78 -25.22
C LEU A 426 4.24 -1.36 -26.62
N ALA A 427 3.87 -0.60 -27.66
CA ALA A 427 4.02 -1.02 -29.05
C ALA A 427 5.49 -1.29 -29.41
N ALA A 428 6.41 -0.40 -29.04
CA ALA A 428 7.83 -0.61 -29.29
C ALA A 428 8.35 -1.88 -28.60
N GLY A 429 7.94 -2.12 -27.35
CA GLY A 429 8.27 -3.34 -26.62
C GLY A 429 7.75 -4.62 -27.31
N LEU A 430 6.48 -4.62 -27.74
CA LEU A 430 5.88 -5.78 -28.42
C LEU A 430 6.51 -6.04 -29.79
N LEU A 431 6.75 -4.99 -30.58
CA LEU A 431 7.41 -5.10 -31.87
C LEU A 431 8.84 -5.62 -31.72
N ALA A 432 9.55 -5.26 -30.65
CA ALA A 432 10.90 -5.77 -30.36
C ALA A 432 10.93 -7.28 -30.13
N GLU A 433 9.92 -7.81 -29.41
CA GLU A 433 9.77 -9.25 -29.23
C GLU A 433 9.44 -9.94 -30.56
N ILE A 434 8.56 -9.34 -31.38
CA ILE A 434 8.18 -9.86 -32.70
C ILE A 434 9.38 -9.97 -33.65
N VAL A 435 10.25 -8.96 -33.67
CA VAL A 435 11.40 -8.89 -34.60
C VAL A 435 12.41 -10.02 -34.39
N ARG A 436 12.53 -10.52 -33.16
CA ARG A 436 13.60 -11.42 -32.73
C ARG A 436 13.10 -12.82 -32.33
N ASP A 437 11.80 -13.10 -32.41
CA ASP A 437 11.26 -14.44 -32.23
C ASP A 437 11.48 -15.27 -33.51
N ALA A 438 12.16 -16.42 -33.37
CA ALA A 438 12.46 -17.31 -34.48
C ALA A 438 11.22 -18.03 -35.05
N LYS A 439 10.11 -18.05 -34.30
CA LYS A 439 8.86 -18.71 -34.71
C LYS A 439 7.99 -17.83 -35.61
N ILE A 440 8.30 -16.54 -35.71
CA ILE A 440 7.50 -15.57 -36.46
C ILE A 440 7.94 -15.52 -37.93
N GLU A 441 6.97 -15.37 -38.83
CA GLU A 441 7.19 -15.27 -40.27
C GLU A 441 8.06 -14.05 -40.63
N ALA A 442 8.93 -14.21 -41.65
CA ALA A 442 9.89 -13.18 -42.04
C ALA A 442 9.23 -11.85 -42.45
N ASP A 443 8.06 -11.91 -43.09
CA ASP A 443 7.29 -10.73 -43.50
C ASP A 443 6.82 -9.91 -42.29
N VAL A 444 6.34 -10.58 -41.24
CA VAL A 444 5.90 -9.95 -39.98
C VAL A 444 7.08 -9.32 -39.25
N ALA A 445 8.19 -10.07 -39.13
CA ALA A 445 9.40 -9.55 -38.50
C ALA A 445 10.02 -8.37 -39.29
N SER A 446 9.91 -8.38 -40.63
CA SER A 446 10.36 -7.26 -41.49
C SER A 446 9.50 -6.01 -41.31
N ALA A 447 8.17 -6.17 -41.31
CA ALA A 447 7.24 -5.06 -41.07
C ALA A 447 7.44 -4.44 -39.68
N ALA A 448 7.67 -5.27 -38.65
CA ALA A 448 7.94 -4.80 -37.30
C ALA A 448 9.28 -4.04 -37.19
N ARG A 449 10.35 -4.50 -37.87
CA ARG A 449 11.63 -3.76 -37.95
C ARG A 449 11.46 -2.40 -38.60
N GLU A 450 10.69 -2.34 -39.68
CA GLU A 450 10.42 -1.11 -40.39
C GLU A 450 9.63 -0.10 -39.53
N ALA A 451 8.67 -0.58 -38.73
CA ALA A 451 7.96 0.27 -37.76
C ALA A 451 8.91 0.83 -36.69
N LEU A 452 9.68 -0.03 -36.01
CA LEU A 452 10.66 0.41 -35.00
C LEU A 452 11.68 1.41 -35.55
N ARG A 453 12.12 1.22 -36.80
CA ARG A 453 13.05 2.12 -37.48
C ARG A 453 12.43 3.51 -37.73
N ARG A 454 11.13 3.58 -38.03
CA ARG A 454 10.42 4.87 -38.21
C ARG A 454 10.32 5.63 -36.90
N ASP A 455 10.17 4.93 -35.78
CA ASP A 455 10.10 5.53 -34.44
C ASP A 455 11.47 5.89 -33.85
N GLY A 456 12.55 5.64 -34.60
CA GLY A 456 13.92 5.86 -34.12
C GLY A 456 14.33 4.89 -33.00
N VAL A 457 13.68 3.74 -32.88
CA VAL A 457 14.01 2.71 -31.88
C VAL A 457 14.94 1.68 -32.49
N SER A 458 16.19 1.64 -32.01
CA SER A 458 17.19 0.65 -32.43
C SER A 458 17.40 -0.40 -31.35
N ILE A 459 17.34 -1.68 -31.71
CA ILE A 459 17.59 -2.81 -30.79
C ILE A 459 18.96 -3.40 -31.11
N PRO A 460 19.98 -3.19 -30.25
CA PRO A 460 21.31 -3.74 -30.46
C PRO A 460 21.27 -5.26 -30.60
N ALA A 461 22.12 -5.80 -31.48
CA ALA A 461 22.21 -7.25 -31.66
C ALA A 461 22.70 -7.99 -30.40
N SER A 462 23.37 -7.30 -29.48
CA SER A 462 23.82 -7.82 -28.18
C SER A 462 22.68 -8.07 -27.19
N VAL A 463 21.50 -7.45 -27.39
CA VAL A 463 20.35 -7.62 -26.51
C VAL A 463 19.62 -8.91 -26.89
N THR A 464 19.96 -10.00 -26.22
CA THR A 464 19.35 -11.32 -26.46
C THR A 464 18.15 -11.59 -25.55
N THR A 465 18.13 -11.02 -24.35
CA THR A 465 17.08 -11.10 -23.31
C THR A 465 16.50 -9.71 -23.00
N GLN A 466 15.28 -9.64 -22.43
CA GLN A 466 14.59 -8.39 -22.07
C GLN A 466 14.38 -7.38 -23.22
N ARG A 467 13.99 -7.88 -24.40
CA ARG A 467 13.89 -7.06 -25.63
C ARG A 467 12.76 -6.05 -25.52
N PHE A 468 11.63 -6.48 -24.95
CA PHE A 468 10.52 -5.60 -24.57
C PHE A 468 11.02 -4.39 -23.77
N ASN A 469 11.70 -4.65 -22.66
CA ASN A 469 12.17 -3.61 -21.73
C ASN A 469 13.07 -2.60 -22.44
N TYR A 470 14.03 -3.08 -23.25
CA TYR A 470 14.96 -2.22 -23.96
C TYR A 470 14.24 -1.29 -24.96
N ALA A 471 13.34 -1.83 -25.78
CA ALA A 471 12.64 -1.04 -26.79
C ALA A 471 11.58 -0.10 -26.18
N ALA A 472 10.88 -0.54 -25.12
CA ALA A 472 9.97 0.32 -24.37
C ALA A 472 10.73 1.51 -23.75
N ILE A 473 11.88 1.25 -23.10
CA ILE A 473 12.73 2.30 -22.54
C ILE A 473 13.29 3.22 -23.63
N ALA A 474 13.69 2.70 -24.78
CA ALA A 474 14.16 3.52 -25.90
C ALA A 474 13.04 4.43 -26.45
N SER A 475 11.82 3.91 -26.59
CA SER A 475 10.64 4.70 -26.98
C SER A 475 10.32 5.78 -25.94
N LEU A 476 10.37 5.44 -24.65
CA LEU A 476 10.20 6.42 -23.56
C LEU A 476 11.30 7.48 -23.57
N SER A 477 12.54 7.11 -23.85
CA SER A 477 13.67 8.04 -23.97
C SER A 477 13.45 9.03 -25.13
N ASN A 478 12.98 8.55 -26.29
CA ASN A 478 12.61 9.40 -27.43
C ASN A 478 11.45 10.35 -27.06
N SER A 479 10.47 9.88 -26.29
CA SER A 479 9.34 10.71 -25.86
C SER A 479 9.71 11.82 -24.88
N ALA A 480 10.82 11.68 -24.13
CA ALA A 480 11.29 12.70 -23.21
C ALA A 480 11.68 14.00 -23.93
N HIS A 481 12.24 13.91 -25.14
CA HIS A 481 12.50 15.07 -25.99
C HIS A 481 11.21 15.81 -26.36
N ALA A 482 10.19 15.08 -26.79
CA ALA A 482 8.89 15.67 -27.12
C ALA A 482 8.20 16.31 -25.89
N LEU A 483 8.32 15.70 -24.71
CA LEU A 483 7.80 16.26 -23.46
C LEU A 483 8.54 17.54 -23.05
N ALA A 484 9.88 17.56 -23.17
CA ALA A 484 10.67 18.76 -22.92
C ALA A 484 10.30 19.90 -23.88
N ASP A 485 10.15 19.61 -25.17
CA ASP A 485 9.76 20.60 -26.20
C ASP A 485 8.35 21.15 -25.95
N ALA A 486 7.39 20.27 -25.61
CA ALA A 486 6.02 20.67 -25.34
C ALA A 486 5.92 21.58 -24.10
N THR A 487 6.75 21.33 -23.07
CA THR A 487 6.83 22.17 -21.86
C THR A 487 7.30 23.60 -22.19
N THR A 488 7.99 23.80 -23.32
CA THR A 488 8.58 25.09 -23.74
C THR A 488 7.63 25.98 -24.52
N THR A 489 6.75 25.39 -25.32
CA THR A 489 5.90 26.14 -26.26
C THR A 489 4.71 26.85 -25.59
N GLY A 490 4.47 26.62 -24.29
CA GLY A 490 3.33 27.17 -23.57
C GLY A 490 1.98 26.69 -24.10
N LEU A 491 1.96 25.71 -25.01
CA LEU A 491 0.77 25.02 -25.43
C LEU A 491 0.24 24.25 -24.21
N ALA A 492 -0.94 24.64 -23.74
CA ALA A 492 -1.59 24.21 -22.49
C ALA A 492 -1.94 22.70 -22.40
N THR A 493 -1.30 21.86 -23.22
CA THR A 493 -1.62 20.43 -23.34
C THR A 493 -0.72 19.54 -22.52
N VAL A 494 0.52 19.95 -22.18
CA VAL A 494 1.46 19.13 -21.39
C VAL A 494 1.64 19.73 -20.00
N THR A 495 1.51 18.88 -18.98
CA THR A 495 1.56 19.26 -17.56
C THR A 495 2.57 18.39 -16.80
N LEU A 496 2.85 18.73 -15.54
CA LEU A 496 3.59 17.85 -14.63
C LEU A 496 2.96 16.45 -14.47
N ASP A 497 1.66 16.30 -14.76
CA ASP A 497 1.01 14.99 -14.80
C ASP A 497 1.59 14.09 -15.90
N ASP A 498 1.90 14.64 -17.09
CA ASP A 498 2.49 13.86 -18.18
C ASP A 498 3.91 13.37 -17.82
N TRP A 499 4.69 14.20 -17.12
CA TRP A 499 5.99 13.79 -16.55
C TRP A 499 5.81 12.73 -15.46
N SER A 500 4.79 12.85 -14.62
CA SER A 500 4.43 11.81 -13.64
C SER A 500 4.10 10.49 -14.33
N ARG A 501 3.31 10.52 -15.40
CA ARG A 501 2.95 9.32 -16.18
C ARG A 501 4.16 8.74 -16.91
N TRP A 502 5.05 9.58 -17.42
CA TRP A 502 6.29 9.12 -18.05
C TRP A 502 7.17 8.37 -17.04
N LEU A 503 7.33 8.90 -15.82
CA LEU A 503 8.07 8.21 -14.74
C LEU A 503 7.44 6.87 -14.37
N GLU A 504 6.11 6.80 -14.22
CA GLU A 504 5.38 5.55 -13.95
C GLU A 504 5.62 4.50 -15.05
N ALA A 505 5.65 4.92 -16.32
CA ALA A 505 5.98 4.03 -17.44
C ALA A 505 7.45 3.59 -17.45
N VAL A 506 8.41 4.45 -17.10
CA VAL A 506 9.82 4.07 -16.98
C VAL A 506 10.02 3.03 -15.89
N ASP A 507 9.37 3.24 -14.72
CA ASP A 507 9.42 2.30 -13.61
C ASP A 507 8.73 0.97 -13.94
N ALA A 508 7.61 1.01 -14.65
CA ALA A 508 6.93 -0.19 -15.11
C ALA A 508 7.72 -0.93 -16.21
N ALA A 509 8.36 -0.24 -17.15
CA ALA A 509 9.00 -0.84 -18.32
C ALA A 509 10.12 -1.83 -17.98
N SER A 510 10.86 -1.60 -16.88
CA SER A 510 12.01 -2.43 -16.54
C SER A 510 12.35 -2.43 -15.07
N GLU A 511 12.58 -3.62 -14.50
CA GLU A 511 13.17 -3.77 -13.16
C GLU A 511 14.67 -3.45 -13.15
N ASN A 512 15.32 -3.45 -14.32
CA ASN A 512 16.75 -3.14 -14.44
C ASN A 512 17.02 -1.65 -14.18
N ALA A 513 17.61 -1.35 -13.03
CA ALA A 513 17.96 0.01 -12.59
C ALA A 513 18.76 0.78 -13.64
N LYS A 514 19.69 0.12 -14.34
CA LYS A 514 20.55 0.74 -15.37
C LYS A 514 19.77 1.27 -16.56
N LEU A 515 18.72 0.57 -16.98
CA LEU A 515 17.86 1.04 -18.07
C LEU A 515 16.99 2.22 -17.61
N ARG A 516 16.46 2.18 -16.38
CA ARG A 516 15.63 3.26 -15.82
C ARG A 516 16.43 4.54 -15.61
N GLU A 517 17.62 4.43 -15.00
CA GLU A 517 18.51 5.56 -14.80
C GLU A 517 19.00 6.15 -16.12
N GLY A 518 19.35 5.31 -17.10
CA GLY A 518 19.69 5.76 -18.45
C GLY A 518 18.56 6.60 -19.10
N ALA A 519 17.31 6.18 -18.98
CA ALA A 519 16.17 6.94 -19.48
C ALA A 519 16.02 8.30 -18.78
N ARG A 520 16.20 8.35 -17.46
CA ARG A 520 16.16 9.60 -16.67
C ARG A 520 17.28 10.55 -17.06
N LEU A 521 18.50 10.05 -17.29
CA LEU A 521 19.63 10.84 -17.76
C LEU A 521 19.37 11.45 -19.15
N ILE A 522 18.78 10.68 -20.08
CA ILE A 522 18.37 11.19 -21.39
C ILE A 522 17.28 12.27 -21.25
N ALA A 523 16.33 12.09 -20.33
CA ALA A 523 15.31 13.11 -20.05
C ALA A 523 15.90 14.41 -19.48
N ILE A 524 16.91 14.32 -18.60
CA ILE A 524 17.64 15.51 -18.14
C ILE A 524 18.34 16.20 -19.32
N GLU A 525 19.04 15.45 -20.16
CA GLU A 525 19.69 16.01 -21.36
C GLU A 525 18.68 16.72 -22.27
N ALA A 526 17.51 16.12 -22.50
CA ALA A 526 16.43 16.71 -23.29
C ALA A 526 15.94 18.05 -22.72
N ILE A 527 15.80 18.17 -21.39
CA ILE A 527 15.43 19.44 -20.75
C ILE A 527 16.57 20.47 -20.86
N LEU A 528 17.82 20.05 -20.69
CA LEU A 528 18.98 20.95 -20.76
C LEU A 528 19.24 21.51 -22.17
N LEU A 529 18.96 20.71 -23.21
CA LEU A 529 19.05 21.12 -24.61
C LEU A 529 17.90 22.07 -25.01
N ASN A 530 16.84 22.17 -24.21
CA ASN A 530 15.68 22.95 -24.57
C ASN A 530 15.85 24.47 -24.40
N VAL A 531 14.99 25.23 -25.08
CA VAL A 531 14.97 26.69 -25.09
C VAL A 531 14.18 27.27 -23.89
N ALA A 532 13.28 26.52 -23.25
CA ALA A 532 12.49 27.01 -22.10
C ALA A 532 13.36 27.53 -20.96
N PRO A 533 13.15 28.74 -20.40
CA PRO A 533 13.93 29.21 -19.25
C PRO A 533 13.74 28.24 -18.06
N ILE A 534 14.83 27.73 -17.47
CA ILE A 534 14.77 26.80 -16.30
C ILE A 534 15.39 27.45 -15.05
N ASP A 535 15.89 28.68 -15.20
CA ASP A 535 16.38 29.57 -14.17
C ASP A 535 15.23 30.20 -13.35
N LEU A 536 14.01 30.13 -13.87
CA LEU A 536 12.78 30.53 -13.19
C LEU A 536 11.95 29.30 -12.79
N GLN A 537 11.13 29.45 -11.75
CA GLN A 537 10.22 28.40 -11.29
C GLN A 537 9.13 28.13 -12.35
N ASN A 538 9.12 26.92 -12.90
CA ASN A 538 8.11 26.39 -13.84
C ASN A 538 8.15 24.85 -13.94
N ASP A 539 7.24 24.28 -14.73
CA ASP A 539 7.10 22.83 -14.94
C ASP A 539 8.40 22.16 -15.43
N ALA A 540 9.20 22.83 -16.27
CA ALA A 540 10.47 22.29 -16.74
C ALA A 540 11.53 22.22 -15.62
N SER A 541 11.63 23.28 -14.81
CA SER A 541 12.52 23.30 -13.63
C SER A 541 12.06 22.29 -12.56
N ASP A 542 10.75 22.09 -12.40
CA ASP A 542 10.18 21.11 -11.47
C ASP A 542 10.39 19.66 -11.93
N ALA A 543 10.24 19.40 -13.23
CA ALA A 543 10.57 18.11 -13.83
C ALA A 543 12.07 17.80 -13.69
N LEU A 544 12.94 18.79 -13.96
CA LEU A 544 14.38 18.65 -13.77
C LEU A 544 14.75 18.34 -12.31
N GLY A 545 14.19 19.09 -11.35
CA GLY A 545 14.43 18.86 -9.92
C GLY A 545 13.99 17.47 -9.46
N ARG A 546 12.84 16.99 -9.97
CA ARG A 546 12.38 15.62 -9.70
C ARG A 546 13.33 14.56 -10.29
N LEU A 547 13.74 14.70 -11.55
CA LEU A 547 14.64 13.76 -12.21
C LEU A 547 16.01 13.68 -11.52
N ILE A 548 16.56 14.83 -11.10
CA ILE A 548 17.83 14.88 -10.34
C ILE A 548 17.70 14.12 -9.02
N THR A 549 16.56 14.21 -8.34
CA THR A 549 16.31 13.56 -7.05
C THR A 549 16.19 12.03 -7.16
N ASP A 550 15.75 11.53 -8.32
CA ASP A 550 15.52 10.10 -8.59
C ASP A 550 16.76 9.39 -9.18
N ILE A 551 17.90 10.09 -9.33
CA ILE A 551 19.17 9.54 -9.81
C ILE A 551 20.14 9.35 -8.64
N ASP A 552 20.84 8.22 -8.62
CA ASP A 552 21.99 8.03 -7.74
C ASP A 552 23.22 8.76 -8.30
N TRP A 553 23.56 9.89 -7.66
CA TRP A 553 24.78 10.66 -7.96
C TRP A 553 26.00 10.17 -7.18
N SER A 554 25.87 9.05 -6.46
CA SER A 554 27.00 8.34 -5.88
C SER A 554 27.44 7.23 -6.83
N ASN A 555 28.73 6.92 -6.87
CA ASN A 555 29.22 5.80 -7.69
C ASN A 555 28.98 4.43 -7.01
N ARG A 556 27.93 4.34 -6.17
CA ARG A 556 27.59 3.16 -5.37
C ARG A 556 26.51 2.30 -6.04
N GLY A 557 25.64 2.90 -6.87
CA GLY A 557 24.64 2.18 -7.66
C GLY A 557 25.20 1.42 -8.86
N VAL A 558 24.39 0.51 -9.44
CA VAL A 558 24.70 -0.34 -10.61
C VAL A 558 25.10 0.47 -11.86
N SER A 559 24.77 1.76 -11.89
CA SER A 559 25.00 2.68 -13.00
C SER A 559 25.77 3.94 -12.61
N GLY A 560 26.52 3.93 -11.51
CA GLY A 560 27.30 5.10 -11.06
C GLY A 560 28.21 5.71 -12.15
N ASP A 561 28.80 4.86 -12.99
CA ASP A 561 29.58 5.30 -14.16
C ASP A 561 28.73 5.97 -15.26
N GLN A 562 27.44 5.60 -15.41
CA GLN A 562 26.56 6.20 -16.42
C GLN A 562 26.22 7.64 -16.07
N ALA A 563 25.86 7.93 -14.81
CA ALA A 563 25.58 9.29 -14.37
C ALA A 563 26.82 10.17 -14.51
N ARG A 564 28.00 9.66 -14.10
CA ARG A 564 29.28 10.35 -14.27
C ARG A 564 29.61 10.64 -15.75
N THR A 565 29.40 9.65 -16.62
CA THR A 565 29.67 9.78 -18.06
C THR A 565 28.72 10.78 -18.72
N ALA A 566 27.43 10.70 -18.42
CA ALA A 566 26.42 11.64 -18.93
C ALA A 566 26.69 13.07 -18.45
N PHE A 567 27.04 13.23 -17.17
CA PHE A 567 27.40 14.53 -16.63
C PHE A 567 28.61 15.14 -17.36
N GLY A 568 29.64 14.34 -17.61
CA GLY A 568 30.79 14.75 -18.40
C GLY A 568 30.44 15.12 -19.83
N SER A 569 29.56 14.37 -20.50
CA SER A 569 29.12 14.68 -21.86
C SER A 569 28.31 15.97 -21.94
N TRP A 570 27.50 16.30 -20.93
CA TRP A 570 26.75 17.56 -20.90
C TRP A 570 27.65 18.79 -20.81
N PHE A 571 28.72 18.73 -20.00
CA PHE A 571 29.70 19.83 -19.90
C PHE A 571 30.50 20.02 -21.20
N ALA A 572 30.79 18.92 -21.90
CA ALA A 572 31.47 18.94 -23.18
C ALA A 572 30.55 19.36 -24.35
N ASN A 573 29.23 19.30 -24.18
CA ASN A 573 28.27 19.61 -25.25
C ASN A 573 28.09 21.14 -25.41
N PRO A 574 28.51 21.73 -26.55
CA PRO A 574 28.36 23.17 -26.77
C PRO A 574 26.90 23.60 -27.02
N ALA A 575 26.00 22.66 -27.37
CA ALA A 575 24.59 22.96 -27.55
C ALA A 575 23.87 23.26 -26.22
N ILE A 576 24.41 22.77 -25.09
CA ILE A 576 23.88 23.10 -23.77
C ILE A 576 24.47 24.44 -23.32
N ALA A 577 23.61 25.44 -23.12
CA ALA A 577 24.02 26.77 -22.70
C ALA A 577 24.62 26.78 -21.27
N ALA A 578 25.52 27.73 -20.98
CA ALA A 578 26.21 27.78 -19.68
C ALA A 578 25.24 28.05 -18.52
N THR A 579 24.21 28.85 -18.80
CA THR A 579 23.07 29.11 -17.91
C THR A 579 22.36 27.82 -17.49
N ARG A 580 22.27 26.81 -18.36
CA ARG A 580 21.62 25.51 -18.08
C ARG A 580 22.46 24.65 -17.15
N LEU A 581 23.76 24.59 -17.41
CA LEU A 581 24.71 23.87 -16.56
C LEU A 581 24.85 24.55 -15.20
N TRP A 582 24.76 25.88 -15.13
CA TRP A 582 24.66 26.62 -13.87
C TRP A 582 23.41 26.22 -13.08
N VAL A 583 22.24 26.13 -13.73
CA VAL A 583 21.02 25.66 -13.06
C VAL A 583 21.18 24.21 -12.56
N LEU A 584 21.66 23.30 -13.41
CA LEU A 584 21.89 21.91 -13.04
C LEU A 584 22.79 21.79 -11.81
N THR A 585 23.96 22.44 -11.85
CA THR A 585 24.92 22.42 -10.72
C THR A 585 24.38 23.11 -9.48
N SER A 586 23.57 24.15 -9.62
CA SER A 586 22.87 24.79 -8.50
C SER A 586 21.83 23.88 -7.85
N MET A 587 21.13 23.06 -8.64
CA MET A 587 20.17 22.09 -8.11
C MET A 587 20.87 20.91 -7.42
N LEU A 588 22.04 20.49 -7.91
CA LEU A 588 22.85 19.46 -7.26
C LEU A 588 23.38 19.93 -5.89
N ASP A 589 23.93 21.14 -5.81
CA ASP A 589 24.40 21.76 -4.56
C ASP A 589 23.29 21.84 -3.49
N ARG A 590 22.07 22.19 -3.90
CA ARG A 590 20.93 22.29 -2.97
C ARG A 590 20.29 20.96 -2.60
N ASN A 591 20.63 19.89 -3.30
CA ASN A 591 20.07 18.58 -3.01
C ASN A 591 20.83 17.94 -1.84
N HIS A 592 20.24 17.97 -0.65
CA HIS A 592 20.83 17.37 0.56
C HIS A 592 21.14 15.87 0.45
N ARG A 593 20.60 15.17 -0.56
CA ARG A 593 20.94 13.77 -0.86
C ARG A 593 22.33 13.61 -1.49
N ILE A 594 22.93 14.68 -2.02
CA ILE A 594 24.21 14.68 -2.74
C ILE A 594 25.26 15.41 -1.90
N ALA A 595 25.57 14.86 -0.73
CA ALA A 595 26.41 15.51 0.28
C ALA A 595 27.85 15.82 -0.17
N TRP A 596 28.35 15.17 -1.23
CA TRP A 596 29.70 15.38 -1.75
C TRP A 596 29.81 16.60 -2.69
N PHE A 597 28.68 17.10 -3.20
CA PHE A 597 28.67 18.24 -4.12
C PHE A 597 28.69 19.54 -3.29
N SER A 598 29.68 20.40 -3.53
CA SER A 598 29.89 21.62 -2.75
C SER A 598 29.61 22.90 -3.55
N PRO A 599 29.38 24.05 -2.88
CA PRO A 599 29.11 25.32 -3.56
C PRO A 599 30.23 25.77 -4.52
N GLU A 600 31.46 25.32 -4.32
CA GLU A 600 32.62 25.65 -5.17
C GLU A 600 32.63 24.89 -6.52
N MET A 601 31.72 23.91 -6.66
CA MET A 601 31.49 23.14 -7.88
C MET A 601 30.38 23.74 -8.77
N VAL A 602 29.69 24.79 -8.29
CA VAL A 602 28.65 25.47 -9.07
C VAL A 602 29.27 26.26 -10.22
N LEU A 603 28.82 25.99 -11.45
CA LEU A 603 29.35 26.64 -12.65
C LEU A 603 28.83 28.08 -12.77
N PRO A 604 29.65 29.11 -13.06
CA PRO A 604 29.16 30.46 -13.33
C PRO A 604 28.22 30.55 -14.54
N VAL A 605 27.23 31.46 -14.48
CA VAL A 605 26.21 31.69 -15.53
C VAL A 605 26.81 31.98 -16.91
N ASP A 606 27.95 32.66 -16.94
CA ASP A 606 28.67 33.13 -18.12
C ASP A 606 29.90 32.25 -18.48
N ALA A 607 29.96 31.01 -17.97
CA ALA A 607 31.11 30.14 -18.16
C ALA A 607 31.39 29.80 -19.63
N ASN A 608 32.59 30.17 -20.10
CA ASN A 608 33.13 29.76 -21.39
C ASN A 608 33.64 28.30 -21.36
N ALA A 609 34.07 27.77 -22.50
CA ALA A 609 34.53 26.38 -22.63
C ALA A 609 35.67 26.01 -21.66
N LEU A 610 36.62 26.92 -21.41
CA LEU A 610 37.72 26.70 -20.47
C LEU A 610 37.23 26.59 -19.03
N ARG A 611 36.30 27.46 -18.60
CA ARG A 611 35.69 27.41 -17.27
C ARG A 611 34.85 26.15 -17.07
N ARG A 612 34.12 25.71 -18.12
CA ARG A 612 33.39 24.43 -18.10
C ARG A 612 34.32 23.25 -17.87
N ASP A 613 35.43 23.18 -18.60
CA ASP A 613 36.40 22.10 -18.45
C ASP A 613 37.07 22.11 -17.06
N ALA A 614 37.45 23.28 -16.55
CA ALA A 614 38.01 23.41 -15.21
C ALA A 614 37.02 22.98 -14.10
N ALA A 615 35.75 23.39 -14.20
CA ALA A 615 34.70 22.98 -13.27
C ALA A 615 34.42 21.47 -13.38
N LEU A 616 34.35 20.93 -14.59
CA LEU A 616 34.15 19.50 -14.83
C LEU A 616 35.26 18.68 -14.19
N ARG A 617 36.54 19.07 -14.35
CA ARG A 617 37.67 18.38 -13.71
C ARG A 617 37.51 18.37 -12.19
N ARG A 618 37.23 19.53 -11.57
CA ARG A 618 37.00 19.65 -10.13
C ARG A 618 35.88 18.72 -9.65
N ILE A 619 34.76 18.67 -10.38
CA ILE A 619 33.62 17.79 -10.06
C ILE A 619 34.00 16.32 -10.23
N LEU A 620 34.67 15.95 -11.32
CA LEU A 620 35.06 14.56 -11.59
C LEU A 620 36.13 14.05 -10.62
N ASP A 621 36.99 14.94 -10.10
CA ASP A 621 37.98 14.64 -9.07
C ASP A 621 37.33 14.41 -7.70
N ALA A 622 36.28 15.17 -7.37
CA ALA A 622 35.49 15.01 -6.16
C ALA A 622 34.43 13.89 -6.25
N TRP A 623 34.15 13.39 -7.45
CA TRP A 623 33.13 12.36 -7.68
C TRP A 623 33.47 11.10 -6.88
N PRO A 624 32.50 10.53 -6.11
CA PRO A 624 32.75 9.34 -5.30
C PRO A 624 33.33 8.19 -6.13
N LYS A 625 34.34 7.48 -5.61
CA LYS A 625 34.93 6.32 -6.28
C LYS A 625 34.18 5.05 -5.87
N ALA A 626 33.90 4.16 -6.82
CA ALA A 626 33.20 2.89 -6.57
C ALA A 626 33.93 1.96 -5.58
N GLU A 627 35.22 2.17 -5.37
CA GLU A 627 36.07 1.34 -4.50
C GLU A 627 35.91 1.62 -2.99
N SER A 628 35.04 2.52 -2.54
CA SER A 628 34.74 2.68 -1.11
C SER A 628 33.68 1.66 -0.63
N GLY A 629 33.91 0.38 -0.89
CA GLY A 629 33.08 -0.74 -0.40
C GLY A 629 33.41 -1.20 1.02
N GLU A 630 34.44 -0.63 1.66
CA GLU A 630 34.86 -1.02 3.02
C GLU A 630 34.45 -0.04 4.13
N GLN A 631 34.04 1.19 3.80
CA GLN A 631 33.53 2.14 4.79
C GLN A 631 32.05 2.40 4.52
N GLY A 632 31.21 1.46 4.98
CA GLY A 632 29.84 1.83 5.37
C GLY A 632 29.90 2.90 6.47
N GLU A 633 28.80 3.61 6.71
CA GLU A 633 28.61 4.37 7.95
C GLU A 633 28.66 3.39 9.13
N ASN A 634 29.86 3.01 9.58
CA ASN A 634 30.02 2.16 10.73
C ASN A 634 29.83 3.03 11.97
N LEU A 635 28.85 2.67 12.79
CA LEU A 635 28.77 3.19 14.14
C LEU A 635 29.95 2.58 14.92
N ALA A 636 31.00 3.37 15.12
CA ALA A 636 32.11 2.99 15.99
C ALA A 636 31.68 3.19 17.45
N LEU A 637 31.68 2.11 18.23
CA LEU A 637 31.45 2.15 19.68
C LEU A 637 32.69 1.67 20.43
N ALA A 638 32.88 2.19 21.65
CA ALA A 638 33.88 1.63 22.56
C ALA A 638 33.67 0.11 22.71
N SER A 639 34.76 -0.67 22.64
CA SER A 639 34.70 -2.15 22.64
C SER A 639 33.91 -2.71 23.83
N SER A 640 34.02 -2.10 25.01
CA SER A 640 33.26 -2.49 26.20
C SER A 640 31.74 -2.35 26.04
N THR A 641 31.29 -1.34 25.30
CA THR A 641 29.87 -1.10 25.02
C THR A 641 29.34 -2.09 23.98
N LEU A 642 30.13 -2.36 22.96
CA LEU A 642 29.80 -3.37 21.94
C LEU A 642 29.70 -4.76 22.55
N ASP A 643 30.64 -5.12 23.42
CA ASP A 643 30.64 -6.40 24.14
C ASP A 643 29.44 -6.51 25.09
N LEU A 644 29.07 -5.41 25.76
CA LEU A 644 27.85 -5.35 26.58
C LEU A 644 26.60 -5.64 25.74
N ILE A 645 26.45 -4.96 24.59
CA ILE A 645 25.30 -5.15 23.68
C ILE A 645 25.23 -6.61 23.20
N ARG A 646 26.35 -7.17 22.75
CA ARG A 646 26.42 -8.57 22.28
C ARG A 646 26.07 -9.55 23.38
N THR A 647 26.60 -9.33 24.59
CA THR A 647 26.34 -10.17 25.76
C THR A 647 24.87 -10.09 26.18
N SER A 648 24.27 -8.90 26.14
CA SER A 648 22.84 -8.71 26.43
C SER A 648 21.97 -9.48 25.43
N ILE A 649 22.21 -9.35 24.12
CA ILE A 649 21.45 -10.08 23.09
C ILE A 649 21.60 -11.60 23.26
N ALA A 650 22.80 -12.09 23.55
CA ALA A 650 23.05 -13.51 23.81
C ALA A 650 22.29 -14.01 25.05
N THR A 651 22.30 -13.22 26.13
CA THR A 651 21.59 -13.54 27.39
C THR A 651 20.08 -13.60 27.17
N LEU A 652 19.52 -12.62 26.45
CA LEU A 652 18.09 -12.58 26.10
C LEU A 652 17.67 -13.81 25.29
N SER A 653 18.51 -14.23 24.35
CA SER A 653 18.26 -15.41 23.53
C SER A 653 18.24 -16.69 24.37
N ALA A 654 19.21 -16.85 25.26
CA ALA A 654 19.29 -18.02 26.16
C ALA A 654 18.13 -18.07 27.16
N GLN A 655 17.71 -16.91 27.69
CA GLN A 655 16.56 -16.85 28.60
C GLN A 655 15.26 -17.25 27.89
N LEU A 656 15.03 -16.76 26.67
CA LEU A 656 13.83 -17.09 25.90
C LEU A 656 13.69 -18.59 25.61
N GLU A 657 14.80 -19.31 25.43
CA GLU A 657 14.77 -20.78 25.24
C GLU A 657 14.30 -21.53 26.49
N THR A 658 14.51 -20.95 27.68
CA THR A 658 14.16 -21.57 28.97
C THR A 658 12.81 -21.10 29.50
N THR A 659 12.39 -19.89 29.16
CA THR A 659 11.15 -19.27 29.65
C THR A 659 9.93 -19.86 28.96
N HIS A 660 8.91 -20.17 29.77
CA HIS A 660 7.59 -20.64 29.29
C HIS A 660 6.45 -19.70 29.75
N ASP A 661 6.81 -18.55 30.33
CA ASP A 661 5.88 -17.57 30.87
C ASP A 661 5.73 -16.37 29.92
N ASP A 662 4.50 -15.91 29.74
CA ASP A 662 4.16 -14.80 28.86
C ASP A 662 4.67 -13.46 29.40
N VAL A 663 4.69 -13.27 30.72
CA VAL A 663 5.18 -12.03 31.35
C VAL A 663 6.69 -11.90 31.17
N GLU A 664 7.43 -12.97 31.42
CA GLU A 664 8.89 -13.01 31.17
C GLU A 664 9.21 -12.85 29.69
N SER A 665 8.43 -13.48 28.80
CA SER A 665 8.58 -13.32 27.34
C SER A 665 8.39 -11.86 26.92
N LEU A 666 7.39 -11.16 27.46
CA LEU A 666 7.20 -9.73 27.18
C LEU A 666 8.30 -8.85 27.81
N ALA A 667 8.84 -9.22 28.97
CA ALA A 667 9.99 -8.51 29.56
C ALA A 667 11.26 -8.67 28.70
N ILE A 668 11.47 -9.85 28.12
CA ILE A 668 12.55 -10.10 27.14
C ILE A 668 12.32 -9.24 25.88
N ALA A 669 11.07 -9.12 25.41
CA ALA A 669 10.73 -8.27 24.26
C ALA A 669 11.02 -6.77 24.53
N GLU A 670 10.64 -6.25 25.70
CA GLU A 670 10.99 -4.89 26.13
C GLU A 670 12.50 -4.70 26.20
N SER A 671 13.21 -5.62 26.84
CA SER A 671 14.67 -5.56 27.00
C SER A 671 15.39 -5.53 25.65
N ALA A 672 14.91 -6.28 24.66
CA ALA A 672 15.43 -6.27 23.30
C ALA A 672 15.14 -4.93 22.58
N LEU A 673 13.96 -4.35 22.78
CA LEU A 673 13.64 -3.01 22.27
C LEU A 673 14.54 -1.93 22.90
N GLU A 674 14.84 -2.00 24.19
CA GLU A 674 15.75 -1.04 24.83
C GLU A 674 17.20 -1.15 24.30
N VAL A 675 17.64 -2.35 23.89
CA VAL A 675 18.91 -2.50 23.16
C VAL A 675 18.85 -1.78 21.80
N VAL A 676 17.76 -1.95 21.04
CA VAL A 676 17.56 -1.22 19.77
C VAL A 676 17.53 0.28 20.00
N HIS A 677 16.82 0.73 21.03
CA HIS A 677 16.71 2.13 21.40
C HIS A 677 18.08 2.73 21.71
N ALA A 678 18.90 2.03 22.50
CA ALA A 678 20.27 2.45 22.78
C ALA A 678 21.12 2.59 21.51
N VAL A 679 21.08 1.59 20.61
CA VAL A 679 21.81 1.63 19.33
C VAL A 679 21.39 2.86 18.51
N ARG A 680 20.09 3.15 18.43
CA ARG A 680 19.60 4.32 17.67
C ARG A 680 19.92 5.66 18.35
N LEU A 681 20.01 5.69 19.67
CA LEU A 681 20.51 6.86 20.40
C LEU A 681 22.00 7.09 20.16
N PHE A 682 22.81 6.02 20.04
CA PHE A 682 24.20 6.15 19.62
C PHE A 682 24.32 6.67 18.19
N ASP A 683 23.54 6.13 17.25
CA ASP A 683 23.45 6.65 15.87
C ASP A 683 23.07 8.14 15.83
N ALA A 684 22.21 8.58 16.74
CA ALA A 684 21.78 9.98 16.87
C ALA A 684 22.75 10.88 17.66
N GLY A 685 23.93 10.37 18.06
CA GLY A 685 24.94 11.12 18.83
C GLY A 685 24.58 11.37 20.30
N LYS A 686 23.58 10.67 20.85
CA LYS A 686 23.09 10.82 22.24
C LYS A 686 23.62 9.75 23.18
N ALA A 687 24.95 9.65 23.30
CA ALA A 687 25.63 8.58 24.05
C ALA A 687 25.20 8.46 25.53
N ALA A 688 24.95 9.57 26.22
CA ALA A 688 24.51 9.57 27.62
C ALA A 688 23.10 8.96 27.80
N ASP A 689 22.22 9.18 26.82
CA ASP A 689 20.87 8.64 26.82
C ASP A 689 20.90 7.15 26.43
N ALA A 690 21.77 6.79 25.48
CA ALA A 690 22.01 5.40 25.10
C ALA A 690 22.49 4.53 26.27
N GLY A 691 23.39 5.06 27.11
CA GLY A 691 23.83 4.37 28.33
C GLY A 691 22.70 4.13 29.34
N ARG A 692 21.72 5.04 29.43
CA ARG A 692 20.52 4.85 30.27
C ARG A 692 19.59 3.78 29.70
N ALA A 693 19.37 3.76 28.38
CA ALA A 693 18.60 2.71 27.71
C ALA A 693 19.24 1.32 27.89
N LEU A 694 20.57 1.21 27.75
CA LEU A 694 21.28 -0.06 28.04
C LEU A 694 21.14 -0.50 29.49
N SER A 695 21.16 0.43 30.43
CA SER A 695 20.94 0.13 31.85
C SER A 695 19.51 -0.35 32.10
N ALA A 696 18.52 0.30 31.49
CA ALA A 696 17.10 -0.06 31.57
C ALA A 696 16.82 -1.46 31.00
N SER A 697 17.49 -1.85 29.91
CA SER A 697 17.43 -3.22 29.36
C SER A 697 17.84 -4.28 30.40
N GLY A 698 18.85 -4.00 31.23
CA GLY A 698 19.28 -4.89 32.31
C GLY A 698 18.36 -4.90 33.53
N GLU A 699 17.60 -3.82 33.76
CA GLU A 699 16.62 -3.74 34.86
C GLU A 699 15.31 -4.44 34.52
N ALA A 700 14.86 -4.37 33.26
CA ALA A 700 13.67 -5.06 32.76
C ALA A 700 13.67 -6.56 33.07
N LEU A 701 14.81 -7.23 32.91
CA LEU A 701 15.02 -8.65 33.25
C LEU A 701 15.08 -8.96 34.74
N LYS A 702 15.33 -7.94 35.59
CA LYS A 702 15.47 -8.09 37.05
C LYS A 702 14.17 -7.79 37.80
N LEU A 703 13.09 -7.42 37.11
CA LEU A 703 11.83 -7.14 37.79
C LEU A 703 11.31 -8.38 38.52
N ASP A 704 11.13 -8.24 39.84
CA ASP A 704 10.50 -9.27 40.65
C ASP A 704 9.06 -9.49 40.15
N ARG A 705 8.73 -10.72 39.78
CA ARG A 705 7.37 -11.14 39.43
C ARG A 705 6.37 -10.71 40.49
N ARG A 706 6.76 -10.75 41.77
CA ARG A 706 5.90 -10.27 42.88
C ARG A 706 5.66 -8.77 42.83
N ALA A 707 6.56 -7.95 42.28
CA ALA A 707 6.35 -6.53 42.07
C ALA A 707 5.44 -6.26 40.87
N LEU A 708 5.50 -7.11 39.83
CA LEU A 708 4.61 -7.08 38.68
C LEU A 708 3.23 -7.66 38.94
N GLU A 709 3.08 -8.52 39.94
CA GLU A 709 1.80 -9.07 40.42
C GLU A 709 1.26 -8.27 41.61
N ALA A 710 2.11 -7.53 42.32
CA ALA A 710 1.70 -6.69 43.43
C ALA A 710 0.75 -5.57 42.93
N PRO A 711 -0.32 -5.29 43.67
CA PRO A 711 -1.01 -4.02 43.53
C PRO A 711 -0.04 -2.88 43.90
N PHE A 712 -0.22 -1.70 43.29
CA PHE A 712 0.60 -0.50 43.55
C PHE A 712 0.83 -0.34 45.07
N ALA A 713 2.07 -0.06 45.49
CA ALA A 713 2.36 0.23 46.90
C ALA A 713 1.62 1.53 47.29
N GLY A 714 0.45 1.36 47.93
CA GLY A 714 -0.53 2.41 48.22
C GLY A 714 -1.99 2.00 47.96
N GLU A 715 -2.22 0.93 47.18
CA GLU A 715 -3.54 0.55 46.63
C GLU A 715 -3.88 -0.92 46.91
N SER A 716 -3.69 -1.38 48.15
CA SER A 716 -4.16 -2.71 48.56
C SER A 716 -5.69 -2.72 48.62
N GLY A 717 -6.33 -3.42 47.68
CA GLY A 717 -7.71 -3.89 47.83
C GLY A 717 -7.83 -4.77 49.08
N LEU A 718 -8.09 -4.14 50.23
CA LEU A 718 -8.35 -4.85 51.48
C LEU A 718 -9.70 -5.56 51.38
N ARG A 719 -9.77 -6.79 51.93
CA ARG A 719 -10.98 -7.61 51.94
C ARG A 719 -12.19 -6.81 52.46
N PRO A 720 -13.40 -7.01 51.89
CA PRO A 720 -14.62 -6.42 52.43
C PRO A 720 -14.78 -6.81 53.91
N SER A 721 -15.25 -5.84 54.70
CA SER A 721 -15.34 -5.94 56.15
C SER A 721 -16.12 -7.18 56.60
N GLY A 722 -15.67 -7.81 57.68
CA GLY A 722 -16.44 -8.83 58.42
C GLY A 722 -17.66 -8.27 59.18
N SER A 723 -18.14 -7.07 58.82
CA SER A 723 -19.44 -6.55 59.29
C SER A 723 -20.52 -7.04 58.33
N SER A 724 -21.65 -7.53 58.82
CA SER A 724 -22.73 -8.03 57.96
C SER A 724 -23.15 -6.98 56.93
N ASP A 725 -22.85 -7.22 55.65
CA ASP A 725 -23.31 -6.40 54.53
C ASP A 725 -24.81 -6.12 54.66
N GLY A 726 -25.18 -4.86 54.55
CA GLY A 726 -26.56 -4.39 54.61
C GLY A 726 -26.98 -3.80 55.96
N ALA A 727 -26.25 -4.05 57.06
CA ALA A 727 -26.59 -3.50 58.36
C ALA A 727 -26.53 -1.97 58.40
N TRP A 728 -25.57 -1.37 57.68
CA TRP A 728 -25.50 0.08 57.54
C TRP A 728 -26.59 0.60 56.60
N SER A 729 -26.86 -0.10 55.50
CA SER A 729 -27.89 0.27 54.52
C SER A 729 -29.30 0.26 55.12
N ASP A 730 -29.63 -0.74 55.94
CA ASP A 730 -30.91 -0.87 56.66
C ASP A 730 -31.10 0.27 57.67
N GLU A 731 -29.98 0.73 58.23
CA GLU A 731 -29.92 1.82 59.17
C GLU A 731 -30.01 3.19 58.52
N PHE A 732 -29.43 3.34 57.33
CA PHE A 732 -29.42 4.57 56.53
C PHE A 732 -30.76 4.81 55.81
N THR A 733 -31.47 3.74 55.44
CA THR A 733 -32.74 3.79 54.72
C THR A 733 -33.98 3.89 55.63
N ARG A 734 -33.81 3.95 56.96
CA ARG A 734 -34.93 4.05 57.91
C ARG A 734 -35.82 5.28 57.61
N PRO A 735 -37.16 5.12 57.55
CA PRO A 735 -38.07 6.24 57.36
C PRO A 735 -37.96 7.26 58.51
N GLY A 736 -37.98 8.56 58.18
CA GLY A 736 -37.98 9.64 59.16
C GLY A 736 -36.63 10.23 59.56
N LEU A 737 -35.51 9.73 58.99
CA LEU A 737 -34.19 10.33 59.19
C LEU A 737 -34.08 11.72 58.55
N ASN A 738 -33.64 12.71 59.33
CA ASN A 738 -33.34 14.06 58.84
C ASN A 738 -31.96 14.10 58.13
N ALA A 739 -31.66 15.20 57.43
CA ALA A 739 -30.43 15.35 56.65
C ALA A 739 -29.15 15.28 57.51
N ASP A 740 -29.18 15.85 58.71
CA ASP A 740 -28.06 15.84 59.66
C ASP A 740 -27.75 14.43 60.19
N GLU A 741 -28.77 13.62 60.46
CA GLU A 741 -28.62 12.23 60.88
C GLU A 741 -28.06 11.35 59.76
N ARG A 742 -28.49 11.57 58.51
CA ARG A 742 -27.92 10.90 57.34
C ARG A 742 -26.44 11.25 57.17
N GLN A 743 -26.07 12.52 57.31
CA GLN A 743 -24.67 12.95 57.22
C GLN A 743 -23.80 12.33 58.32
N LYS A 744 -24.29 12.27 59.57
CA LYS A 744 -23.60 11.59 60.68
C LYS A 744 -23.39 10.09 60.41
N ARG A 745 -24.34 9.42 59.76
CA ARG A 745 -24.24 8.00 59.36
C ARG A 745 -23.26 7.76 58.20
N ILE A 746 -23.06 8.73 57.32
CA ILE A 746 -21.99 8.67 56.30
C ILE A 746 -20.63 8.94 56.97
N ALA A 747 -20.57 9.87 57.92
CA ALA A 747 -19.35 10.15 58.68
C ALA A 747 -18.90 8.93 59.53
N SER A 748 -19.83 8.12 60.03
CA SER A 748 -19.49 6.88 60.75
C SER A 748 -18.82 5.84 59.85
N LEU A 749 -19.17 5.76 58.55
CA LEU A 749 -18.43 4.93 57.59
C LEU A 749 -16.98 5.40 57.43
N ARG A 750 -16.75 6.73 57.42
CA ARG A 750 -15.39 7.28 57.37
C ARG A 750 -14.58 6.95 58.62
N ALA A 751 -15.23 6.93 59.79
CA ALA A 751 -14.59 6.65 61.08
C ALA A 751 -14.29 5.17 61.37
N MET A 752 -14.81 4.21 60.58
CA MET A 752 -14.55 2.77 60.80
C MET A 752 -13.07 2.40 60.61
N PRO A 753 -12.42 1.66 61.53
CA PRO A 753 -11.05 1.23 61.35
C PRO A 753 -10.92 0.07 60.34
N ALA A 754 -9.95 0.19 59.42
CA ALA A 754 -9.38 -0.88 58.59
C ALA A 754 -10.26 -1.56 57.51
N THR A 755 -11.21 -0.85 56.89
CA THR A 755 -12.02 -1.41 55.79
C THR A 755 -11.86 -0.58 54.52
N GLY A 756 -11.18 -1.15 53.51
CA GLY A 756 -10.90 -0.50 52.23
C GLY A 756 -11.99 -0.70 51.18
N ASP A 757 -13.00 -1.52 51.46
CA ASP A 757 -14.17 -1.77 50.62
C ASP A 757 -15.42 -2.04 51.47
N LEU A 758 -16.61 -1.82 50.91
CA LEU A 758 -17.91 -2.10 51.54
C LEU A 758 -18.53 -3.39 50.97
N GLY A 759 -19.49 -3.95 51.70
CA GLY A 759 -20.33 -5.02 51.16
C GLY A 759 -21.22 -4.52 50.01
N PRO A 760 -21.69 -5.40 49.10
CA PRO A 760 -22.47 -5.01 47.93
C PRO A 760 -23.70 -4.14 48.23
N ARG A 761 -24.47 -4.45 49.28
CA ARG A 761 -25.69 -3.68 49.62
C ARG A 761 -25.36 -2.31 50.19
N ASP A 762 -24.36 -2.24 51.07
CA ASP A 762 -23.91 -0.97 51.65
C ASP A 762 -23.27 -0.05 50.58
N ALA A 763 -22.51 -0.64 49.65
CA ALA A 763 -21.90 0.04 48.51
C ALA A 763 -22.95 0.61 47.54
N GLU A 764 -23.98 -0.17 47.20
CA GLU A 764 -25.09 0.26 46.32
C GLU A 764 -25.83 1.47 46.91
N VAL A 765 -26.16 1.43 48.21
CA VAL A 765 -26.86 2.53 48.88
C VAL A 765 -25.98 3.78 48.99
N LEU A 766 -24.69 3.63 49.28
CA LEU A 766 -23.75 4.76 49.34
C LEU A 766 -23.55 5.40 47.95
N ALA A 767 -23.37 4.60 46.90
CA ALA A 767 -23.20 5.08 45.52
C ALA A 767 -24.46 5.77 45.00
N ARG A 768 -25.66 5.22 45.29
CA ARG A 768 -26.93 5.88 44.96
C ARG A 768 -27.10 7.21 45.68
N GLU A 769 -26.77 7.30 46.97
CA GLU A 769 -26.83 8.58 47.69
C GLU A 769 -25.84 9.61 47.12
N ALA A 770 -24.65 9.19 46.68
CA ALA A 770 -23.64 10.09 46.09
C ALA A 770 -24.10 10.77 44.79
N PHE A 771 -24.98 10.13 44.01
CA PHE A 771 -25.52 10.71 42.76
C PHE A 771 -26.95 11.25 42.89
N ALA A 772 -27.82 10.54 43.62
CA ALA A 772 -29.27 10.76 43.66
C ALA A 772 -29.79 11.26 45.02
N GLY A 773 -28.92 11.53 46.00
CA GLY A 773 -29.33 12.06 47.30
C GLY A 773 -30.11 13.38 47.20
N ASN A 774 -31.17 13.53 47.99
CA ASN A 774 -32.08 14.68 47.92
C ASN A 774 -31.48 15.97 48.52
N ALA A 775 -30.57 15.86 49.50
CA ALA A 775 -29.90 16.99 50.11
C ALA A 775 -28.47 17.12 49.57
N SER A 776 -28.04 18.32 49.18
CA SER A 776 -26.68 18.56 48.64
C SER A 776 -25.58 18.15 49.61
N ASP A 777 -25.82 18.35 50.90
CA ASP A 777 -24.82 18.10 51.94
C ASP A 777 -24.63 16.60 52.22
N THR A 778 -25.70 15.79 52.10
CA THR A 778 -25.60 14.32 52.19
C THR A 778 -24.92 13.75 50.94
N ARG A 779 -25.19 14.30 49.75
CA ARG A 779 -24.48 13.92 48.51
C ARG A 779 -22.99 14.18 48.60
N ARG A 780 -22.57 15.39 48.97
CA ARG A 780 -21.13 15.73 49.11
C ARG A 780 -20.44 14.88 50.19
N ALA A 781 -21.14 14.60 51.29
CA ALA A 781 -20.62 13.72 52.33
C ALA A 781 -20.38 12.29 51.80
N ALA A 782 -21.31 11.75 51.00
CA ALA A 782 -21.18 10.44 50.36
C ALA A 782 -20.06 10.43 49.30
N GLN A 783 -20.01 11.44 48.43
CA GLN A 783 -18.96 11.61 47.43
C GLN A 783 -17.57 11.66 48.05
N GLY A 784 -17.38 12.48 49.09
CA GLY A 784 -16.10 12.51 49.81
C GLY A 784 -15.82 11.22 50.58
N ALA A 785 -16.84 10.49 51.06
CA ALA A 785 -16.57 9.20 51.74
C ALA A 785 -16.04 8.17 50.73
N ILE A 786 -16.58 8.18 49.51
CA ILE A 786 -16.11 7.34 48.42
C ILE A 786 -14.68 7.76 48.00
N ALA A 787 -14.44 9.04 47.74
CA ALA A 787 -13.14 9.54 47.28
C ALA A 787 -12.04 9.41 48.35
N ASP A 788 -12.33 9.74 49.62
CA ASP A 788 -11.31 9.79 50.68
C ASP A 788 -10.94 8.40 51.21
N LYS A 789 -11.89 7.43 51.17
CA LYS A 789 -11.73 6.15 51.88
C LYS A 789 -11.95 4.90 51.01
N PHE A 790 -12.89 4.96 50.07
CA PHE A 790 -13.27 3.78 49.26
C PHE A 790 -12.86 3.90 47.79
N ALA A 791 -11.93 4.80 47.46
CA ALA A 791 -11.47 5.01 46.10
C ALA A 791 -10.76 3.80 45.48
N SER A 792 -10.34 2.85 46.33
CA SER A 792 -9.73 1.57 45.93
C SER A 792 -10.64 0.36 46.21
N GLY A 793 -11.89 0.58 46.62
CA GLY A 793 -12.85 -0.48 46.91
C GLY A 793 -13.54 -0.96 45.64
N LYS A 794 -13.26 -2.20 45.21
CA LYS A 794 -13.84 -2.78 43.98
C LYS A 794 -15.37 -2.77 44.01
N THR A 795 -15.95 -3.17 45.14
CA THR A 795 -17.40 -3.28 45.31
C THR A 795 -18.05 -1.91 45.26
N VAL A 796 -17.42 -0.89 45.87
CA VAL A 796 -17.87 0.50 45.81
C VAL A 796 -17.72 1.08 44.40
N LEU A 797 -16.62 0.84 43.69
CA LEU A 797 -16.44 1.34 42.32
C LEU A 797 -17.42 0.70 41.32
N LEU A 798 -17.72 -0.60 41.47
CA LEU A 798 -18.78 -1.27 40.71
C LEU A 798 -20.16 -0.65 41.00
N ALA A 799 -20.47 -0.40 42.27
CA ALA A 799 -21.71 0.28 42.66
C ALA A 799 -21.80 1.72 42.10
N VAL A 800 -20.67 2.45 42.04
CA VAL A 800 -20.57 3.78 41.41
C VAL A 800 -20.80 3.69 39.90
N LEU A 801 -20.22 2.69 39.23
CA LEU A 801 -20.43 2.42 37.80
C LEU A 801 -21.88 2.12 37.48
N ASP A 802 -22.54 1.30 38.30
CA ASP A 802 -23.95 0.94 38.16
C ASP A 802 -24.86 2.14 38.44
N ALA A 803 -24.59 2.88 39.53
CA ALA A 803 -25.36 4.06 39.89
C ALA A 803 -25.25 5.17 38.83
N LEU A 804 -24.09 5.32 38.17
CA LEU A 804 -23.86 6.28 37.09
C LEU A 804 -24.72 6.00 35.85
N ALA A 805 -25.04 4.73 35.57
CA ALA A 805 -25.86 4.35 34.42
C ALA A 805 -27.30 4.90 34.49
N GLU A 806 -27.79 5.18 35.69
CA GLU A 806 -29.16 5.67 35.95
C GLU A 806 -29.25 7.22 36.03
N GLN A 807 -28.14 7.95 35.90
CA GLN A 807 -28.10 9.40 36.14
C GLN A 807 -28.24 10.26 34.88
N LYS A 808 -28.82 11.46 35.06
CA LYS A 808 -28.72 12.55 34.08
C LYS A 808 -27.38 13.28 34.24
N PRO A 809 -26.76 13.77 33.15
CA PRO A 809 -25.49 14.49 33.21
C PRO A 809 -25.62 15.75 34.07
N ARG A 810 -24.85 15.80 35.16
CA ARG A 810 -24.72 16.94 36.10
C ARG A 810 -23.23 17.27 36.28
N GLU A 811 -22.89 18.55 36.35
CA GLU A 811 -21.51 19.00 36.56
C GLU A 811 -20.93 18.53 37.90
N GLU A 812 -21.76 18.48 38.96
CA GLU A 812 -21.36 17.96 40.28
C GLU A 812 -20.94 16.47 40.23
N ALA A 813 -21.59 15.67 39.38
CA ALA A 813 -21.26 14.26 39.18
C ALA A 813 -19.96 14.08 38.37
N ALA A 814 -19.74 14.95 37.38
CA ALA A 814 -18.50 14.98 36.59
C ALA A 814 -17.29 15.37 37.46
N ALA A 815 -17.44 16.39 38.32
CA ALA A 815 -16.41 16.83 39.24
C ALA A 815 -16.06 15.77 40.29
N PHE A 816 -17.08 15.08 40.84
CA PHE A 816 -16.86 13.95 41.75
C PHE A 816 -16.06 12.82 41.09
N LEU A 817 -16.48 12.39 39.89
CA LEU A 817 -15.78 11.31 39.17
C LEU A 817 -14.38 11.75 38.72
N ALA A 818 -14.20 13.03 38.40
CA ALA A 818 -12.89 13.59 38.10
C ALA A 818 -11.94 13.53 39.30
N ALA A 819 -12.44 13.84 40.50
CA ALA A 819 -11.70 13.70 41.73
C ALA A 819 -11.41 12.23 42.09
N LEU A 820 -12.37 11.32 41.86
CA LEU A 820 -12.23 9.89 42.14
C LEU A 820 -11.22 9.18 41.22
N LEU A 821 -11.17 9.59 39.94
CA LEU A 821 -10.35 8.95 38.90
C LEU A 821 -9.09 9.76 38.56
N ASN A 822 -8.89 10.91 39.22
CA ASN A 822 -7.81 11.85 38.95
C ASN A 822 -7.70 12.23 37.46
N ARG A 823 -8.83 12.49 36.81
CA ARG A 823 -8.94 12.78 35.37
C ARG A 823 -10.06 13.77 35.09
N GLU A 824 -9.81 14.79 34.28
CA GLU A 824 -10.87 15.75 33.91
C GLU A 824 -11.85 15.18 32.89
N PHE A 825 -13.14 15.43 33.09
CA PHE A 825 -14.22 15.03 32.18
C PHE A 825 -14.97 16.27 31.68
N THR A 826 -14.79 16.64 30.40
CA THR A 826 -15.40 17.82 29.78
C THR A 826 -16.33 17.44 28.62
N GLY A 827 -17.45 18.16 28.44
CA GLY A 827 -18.35 18.01 27.29
C GLY A 827 -19.72 17.40 27.61
N ARG A 828 -20.63 17.34 26.63
CA ARG A 828 -22.00 16.80 26.81
C ARG A 828 -22.05 15.27 26.92
N ASP A 829 -21.04 14.57 26.41
CA ASP A 829 -20.97 13.10 26.34
C ASP A 829 -19.95 12.51 27.31
N TRP A 830 -19.76 13.15 28.47
CA TRP A 830 -18.73 12.74 29.43
C TRP A 830 -19.06 11.41 30.16
N ILE A 831 -20.34 11.03 30.25
CA ILE A 831 -20.80 9.83 30.95
C ILE A 831 -20.19 8.54 30.35
N PRO A 832 -20.25 8.27 29.03
CA PRO A 832 -19.56 7.14 28.41
C PRO A 832 -18.05 7.10 28.70
N VAL A 833 -17.38 8.25 28.69
CA VAL A 833 -15.92 8.37 28.93
C VAL A 833 -15.59 8.05 30.38
N ALA A 834 -16.38 8.56 31.33
CA ALA A 834 -16.23 8.26 32.75
C ALA A 834 -16.52 6.79 33.07
N ARG A 835 -17.49 6.16 32.38
CA ARG A 835 -17.76 4.72 32.51
C ARG A 835 -16.58 3.88 32.05
N ALA A 836 -15.96 4.22 30.92
CA ALA A 836 -14.77 3.54 30.44
C ALA A 836 -13.60 3.66 31.44
N ALA A 837 -13.35 4.87 31.96
CA ALA A 837 -12.31 5.11 32.95
C ALA A 837 -12.58 4.39 34.30
N LEU A 838 -13.84 4.28 34.73
CA LEU A 838 -14.22 3.47 35.90
C LEU A 838 -13.95 1.98 35.67
N VAL A 839 -14.30 1.45 34.48
CA VAL A 839 -14.04 0.05 34.13
C VAL A 839 -12.54 -0.24 34.11
N GLU A 840 -11.75 0.64 33.50
CA GLU A 840 -10.28 0.56 33.50
C GLU A 840 -9.71 0.54 34.93
N ARG A 841 -10.21 1.43 35.80
CA ARG A 841 -9.82 1.45 37.20
C ARG A 841 -10.21 0.18 37.95
N ILE A 842 -11.42 -0.35 37.73
CA ILE A 842 -11.89 -1.60 38.35
C ILE A 842 -11.03 -2.79 37.92
N LEU A 843 -10.67 -2.86 36.63
CA LEU A 843 -9.79 -3.91 36.09
C LEU A 843 -8.37 -3.79 36.65
N SER A 844 -7.86 -2.56 36.84
CA SER A 844 -6.54 -2.34 37.46
C SER A 844 -6.43 -2.83 38.91
N LEU A 845 -7.57 -2.99 39.59
CA LEU A 845 -7.65 -3.50 40.96
C LEU A 845 -7.77 -5.04 41.02
N GLU A 846 -7.84 -5.74 39.88
CA GLU A 846 -7.80 -7.20 39.83
C GLU A 846 -6.35 -7.71 39.87
N SER A 847 -5.96 -8.40 40.96
CA SER A 847 -4.69 -9.11 41.03
C SER A 847 -4.80 -10.43 40.26
N SER A 848 -4.43 -10.43 38.97
CA SER A 848 -4.34 -11.63 38.13
C SER A 848 -3.05 -11.64 37.29
N ALA A 849 -2.68 -12.81 36.78
CA ALA A 849 -1.60 -12.96 35.81
C ALA A 849 -1.83 -12.12 34.54
N ASP A 850 -3.09 -11.90 34.16
CA ASP A 850 -3.47 -11.08 33.01
C ASP A 850 -3.11 -9.60 33.22
N ALA A 851 -3.25 -9.08 34.45
CA ALA A 851 -2.82 -7.71 34.79
C ALA A 851 -1.29 -7.52 34.73
N ALA A 852 -0.50 -8.57 34.93
CA ALA A 852 0.95 -8.52 34.74
C ALA A 852 1.31 -8.49 33.23
N VAL A 853 0.58 -9.24 32.40
CA VAL A 853 0.71 -9.22 30.93
C VAL A 853 0.35 -7.86 30.35
N ASP A 854 -0.74 -7.24 30.81
CA ASP A 854 -1.15 -5.89 30.38
C ASP A 854 -0.12 -4.84 30.78
N ARG A 855 0.40 -4.91 32.01
CA ARG A 855 1.47 -4.02 32.49
C ARG A 855 2.74 -4.14 31.66
N MET A 856 3.15 -5.37 31.34
CA MET A 856 4.33 -5.57 30.51
C MET A 856 4.09 -5.12 29.06
N SER A 857 2.88 -5.32 28.54
CA SER A 857 2.49 -4.83 27.21
C SER A 857 2.59 -3.30 27.12
N MET A 858 2.21 -2.56 28.16
CA MET A 858 2.37 -1.10 28.22
C MET A 858 3.85 -0.67 28.18
N ARG A 859 4.76 -1.44 28.80
CA ARG A 859 6.20 -1.14 28.76
C ARG A 859 6.80 -1.38 27.37
N VAL A 860 6.40 -2.48 26.73
CA VAL A 860 6.76 -2.77 25.33
C VAL A 860 6.28 -1.64 24.41
N MET A 861 5.05 -1.15 24.61
CA MET A 861 4.53 0.01 23.88
C MET A 861 5.40 1.26 24.10
N GLY A 862 5.74 1.59 25.34
CA GLY A 862 6.59 2.73 25.68
C GLY A 862 7.94 2.68 24.95
N SER A 863 8.59 1.52 24.97
CA SER A 863 9.88 1.29 24.29
C SER A 863 9.74 1.41 22.77
N ALA A 864 8.71 0.80 22.17
CA ALA A 864 8.46 0.88 20.73
C ALA A 864 8.19 2.32 20.27
N ASN A 865 7.43 3.08 21.05
CA ASN A 865 7.10 4.47 20.77
C ASN A 865 8.32 5.39 20.87
N ALA A 866 9.20 5.15 21.85
CA ALA A 866 10.48 5.87 21.95
C ALA A 866 11.36 5.68 20.71
N ILE A 867 11.44 4.44 20.20
CA ILE A 867 12.19 4.13 18.97
C ILE A 867 11.53 4.75 17.73
N THR A 868 10.19 4.79 17.68
CA THR A 868 9.43 5.34 16.55
C THR A 868 9.80 6.79 16.29
N VAL A 869 9.94 7.59 17.35
CA VAL A 869 10.35 9.01 17.27
C VAL A 869 11.77 9.16 16.70
N LEU A 870 12.66 8.19 16.92
CA LEU A 870 14.02 8.22 16.35
C LEU A 870 14.05 7.93 14.85
N TYR A 871 13.16 7.07 14.34
CA TYR A 871 13.05 6.82 12.89
C TYR A 871 12.23 7.88 12.16
N ALA A 872 11.24 8.50 12.82
CA ALA A 872 10.37 9.50 12.21
C ALA A 872 10.17 10.72 13.15
N PRO A 873 11.15 11.66 13.20
CA PRO A 873 11.14 12.80 14.12
C PRO A 873 9.96 13.76 13.93
N SER A 874 9.31 13.71 12.77
CA SER A 874 8.16 14.56 12.41
C SER A 874 6.82 14.09 12.99
N ILE A 875 6.77 12.91 13.63
CA ILE A 875 5.54 12.39 14.25
C ILE A 875 5.35 13.04 15.63
N LEU A 876 4.19 13.66 15.86
CA LEU A 876 3.82 14.20 17.18
C LEU A 876 3.46 13.05 18.13
N LEU A 877 3.93 13.12 19.39
CA LEU A 877 3.66 12.08 20.41
C LEU A 877 2.16 11.79 20.64
N MET A 878 1.28 12.75 20.34
CA MET A 878 -0.17 12.61 20.53
C MET A 878 -0.87 11.79 19.43
N ASP A 879 -0.19 11.54 18.31
CA ASP A 879 -0.70 10.71 17.20
C ASP A 879 -0.35 9.22 17.36
N ILE A 880 0.37 8.87 18.43
CA ILE A 880 0.86 7.51 18.66
C ILE A 880 -0.25 6.66 19.29
N PRO A 881 -0.55 5.46 18.72
CA PRO A 881 -1.62 4.60 19.23
C PRO A 881 -1.43 4.14 20.68
N VAL A 882 -2.54 3.99 21.42
CA VAL A 882 -2.56 3.55 22.83
C VAL A 882 -2.76 2.03 22.97
N THR A 883 -2.48 1.25 21.91
CA THR A 883 -2.54 -0.21 21.94
C THR A 883 -1.21 -0.84 21.54
N LEU A 884 -0.96 -2.08 21.97
CA LEU A 884 0.28 -2.81 21.66
C LEU A 884 0.46 -3.01 20.15
N ASP A 885 -0.57 -3.48 19.46
CA ASP A 885 -0.55 -3.66 18.00
C ASP A 885 -0.39 -2.32 17.28
N GLY A 886 -1.03 -1.26 17.78
CA GLY A 886 -0.89 0.08 17.23
C GLY A 886 0.54 0.64 17.37
N SER A 887 1.16 0.48 18.54
CA SER A 887 2.52 0.96 18.80
C SER A 887 3.56 0.23 17.95
N ILE A 888 3.47 -1.10 17.84
CA ILE A 888 4.36 -1.90 16.98
C ILE A 888 4.11 -1.61 15.49
N ALA A 889 2.86 -1.41 15.07
CA ALA A 889 2.54 -1.01 13.71
C ALA A 889 3.07 0.39 13.37
N ALA A 890 3.02 1.33 14.31
CA ALA A 890 3.57 2.68 14.16
C ALA A 890 5.10 2.63 14.01
N LEU A 891 5.79 1.83 14.83
CA LEU A 891 7.22 1.57 14.69
C LEU A 891 7.55 0.95 13.33
N GLY A 892 6.80 -0.07 12.91
CA GLY A 892 6.93 -0.66 11.57
C GLY A 892 6.73 0.36 10.45
N GLY A 893 5.75 1.26 10.59
CA GLY A 893 5.52 2.35 9.65
C GLY A 893 6.70 3.32 9.56
N ALA A 894 7.28 3.70 10.70
CA ALA A 894 8.44 4.60 10.75
C ALA A 894 9.70 3.96 10.15
N VAL A 895 9.95 2.68 10.46
CA VAL A 895 11.07 1.92 9.88
C VAL A 895 10.87 1.74 8.37
N ARG A 896 9.64 1.47 7.91
CA ARG A 896 9.34 1.41 6.47
C ARG A 896 9.68 2.72 5.76
N VAL A 897 9.23 3.86 6.29
CA VAL A 897 9.54 5.17 5.68
C VAL A 897 11.04 5.37 5.61
N ALA A 898 11.77 5.04 6.69
CA ALA A 898 13.22 5.10 6.69
C ALA A 898 13.89 4.11 5.72
N ALA A 899 13.27 2.96 5.44
CA ALA A 899 13.74 1.98 4.46
C ALA A 899 13.45 2.43 3.01
N ASP A 900 12.28 3.01 2.75
CA ASP A 900 11.89 3.56 1.45
C ASP A 900 12.80 4.73 1.03
N ASP A 901 13.36 5.46 2.00
CA ASP A 901 14.36 6.50 1.78
C ASP A 901 15.77 5.97 1.46
N ARG A 902 16.00 4.65 1.53
CA ARG A 902 17.31 4.01 1.29
C ARG A 902 17.31 3.22 -0.02
N PHE A 903 18.33 3.46 -0.84
CA PHE A 903 18.49 2.78 -2.12
C PHE A 903 19.23 1.44 -1.94
N LEU A 904 18.63 0.35 -2.43
CA LEU A 904 19.24 -0.97 -2.53
C LEU A 904 19.36 -1.37 -4.00
N THR A 905 20.55 -1.84 -4.40
CA THR A 905 20.81 -2.32 -5.76
C THR A 905 20.03 -3.59 -6.10
N GLU A 906 19.83 -4.46 -5.09
CA GLU A 906 18.96 -5.64 -5.15
C GLU A 906 17.97 -5.58 -3.98
N PRO A 907 16.68 -5.86 -4.22
CA PRO A 907 15.70 -5.87 -3.14
C PRO A 907 16.09 -6.92 -2.08
N PHE A 908 16.22 -6.48 -0.83
CA PHE A 908 16.60 -7.34 0.28
C PHE A 908 15.70 -7.07 1.51
N PRO A 909 15.19 -8.12 2.18
CA PRO A 909 15.19 -9.52 1.76
C PRO A 909 14.25 -9.81 0.59
N ALA A 910 13.31 -8.91 0.30
CA ALA A 910 12.37 -8.95 -0.82
C ALA A 910 12.00 -7.51 -1.24
N ALA A 911 11.27 -7.33 -2.33
CA ALA A 911 10.85 -6.01 -2.77
C ALA A 911 9.86 -5.35 -1.77
N PRO A 912 9.85 -4.01 -1.60
CA PRO A 912 8.96 -3.34 -0.64
C PRO A 912 7.48 -3.71 -0.81
N ALA A 913 7.01 -3.82 -2.06
CA ALA A 913 5.65 -4.24 -2.38
C ALA A 913 5.35 -5.70 -1.97
N GLU A 914 6.35 -6.58 -1.99
CA GLU A 914 6.21 -7.95 -1.51
C GLU A 914 6.18 -8.02 0.01
N LEU A 915 7.05 -7.27 0.69
CA LEU A 915 7.03 -7.16 2.16
C LEU A 915 5.68 -6.64 2.68
N GLU A 916 5.07 -5.65 2.01
CA GLU A 916 3.74 -5.17 2.42
C GLU A 916 2.63 -6.18 2.14
N ARG A 917 2.69 -6.90 1.00
CA ARG A 917 1.76 -8.01 0.74
C ARG A 917 1.84 -9.08 1.83
N LEU A 918 3.05 -9.46 2.24
CA LEU A 918 3.27 -10.42 3.32
C LEU A 918 2.76 -9.87 4.66
N ARG A 919 2.98 -8.59 4.96
CA ARG A 919 2.46 -7.94 6.17
C ARG A 919 0.93 -7.99 6.23
N ILE A 920 0.26 -7.60 5.15
CA ILE A 920 -1.21 -7.61 5.06
C ILE A 920 -1.74 -9.05 5.23
N ALA A 921 -1.11 -10.02 4.57
CA ALA A 921 -1.49 -11.43 4.70
C ALA A 921 -1.33 -11.95 6.14
N ARG A 922 -0.18 -11.70 6.78
CA ARG A 922 0.08 -12.09 8.18
C ARG A 922 -0.91 -11.43 9.14
N ARG A 923 -1.19 -10.14 8.96
CA ARG A 923 -2.14 -9.38 9.79
C ARG A 923 -3.58 -9.88 9.63
N GLY A 924 -3.96 -10.30 8.42
CA GLY A 924 -5.28 -10.88 8.15
C GLY A 924 -5.53 -12.24 8.81
N LEU A 925 -4.47 -12.98 9.14
CA LEU A 925 -4.54 -14.28 9.83
C LEU A 925 -4.48 -14.16 11.36
N ALA A 926 -4.18 -12.97 11.90
CA ALA A 926 -3.93 -12.76 13.32
C ALA A 926 -5.23 -12.42 14.09
N GLU A 927 -5.46 -13.12 15.20
CA GLU A 927 -6.57 -12.89 16.13
C GLU A 927 -6.09 -12.23 17.43
N GLY A 928 -6.68 -11.08 17.78
CA GLY A 928 -6.31 -10.31 18.97
C GLY A 928 -5.12 -9.36 18.78
N SER A 929 -4.87 -8.50 19.77
CA SER A 929 -3.86 -7.45 19.70
C SER A 929 -2.43 -8.01 19.66
N LEU A 930 -2.10 -8.97 20.53
CA LEU A 930 -0.75 -9.54 20.62
C LEU A 930 -0.34 -10.28 19.33
N GLN A 931 -1.23 -11.07 18.72
CA GLN A 931 -0.92 -11.75 17.45
C GLN A 931 -0.76 -10.77 16.28
N ARG A 932 -1.55 -9.69 16.24
CA ARG A 932 -1.38 -8.62 15.24
C ARG A 932 -0.05 -7.90 15.42
N ALA A 933 0.34 -7.61 16.66
CA ALA A 933 1.64 -7.04 16.98
C ALA A 933 2.79 -7.95 16.48
N VAL A 934 2.69 -9.28 16.66
CA VAL A 934 3.66 -10.25 16.13
C VAL A 934 3.71 -10.23 14.60
N ALA A 935 2.56 -10.15 13.93
CA ALA A 935 2.48 -10.08 12.47
C ALA A 935 3.17 -8.82 11.91
N ASP A 936 2.95 -7.66 12.55
CA ASP A 936 3.63 -6.41 12.19
C ASP A 936 5.13 -6.47 12.51
N ALA A 937 5.51 -7.00 13.67
CA ALA A 937 6.89 -7.15 14.11
C ALA A 937 7.74 -7.99 13.14
N ALA A 938 7.16 -9.02 12.52
CA ALA A 938 7.87 -9.82 11.52
C ALA A 938 8.34 -8.96 10.32
N SER A 939 7.48 -8.06 9.86
CA SER A 939 7.74 -7.20 8.72
C SER A 939 8.67 -6.04 9.09
N LEU A 940 8.59 -5.56 10.33
CA LEU A 940 9.53 -4.59 10.92
C LEU A 940 10.99 -5.09 10.84
N VAL A 941 11.26 -6.35 11.20
CA VAL A 941 12.62 -6.90 11.15
C VAL A 941 13.14 -7.02 9.71
N GLU A 942 12.28 -7.42 8.78
CA GLU A 942 12.61 -7.50 7.35
C GLU A 942 12.96 -6.11 6.78
N GLN A 943 12.20 -5.08 7.15
CA GLN A 943 12.45 -3.69 6.73
C GLN A 943 13.71 -3.10 7.39
N ALA A 944 13.94 -3.40 8.68
CA ALA A 944 15.18 -3.00 9.36
C ALA A 944 16.42 -3.63 8.68
N ALA A 945 16.31 -4.88 8.24
CA ALA A 945 17.39 -5.56 7.53
C ALA A 945 17.66 -4.93 6.16
N ALA A 946 16.62 -4.41 5.49
CA ALA A 946 16.79 -3.63 4.27
C ALA A 946 17.60 -2.34 4.52
N ILE A 947 17.29 -1.61 5.60
CA ILE A 947 18.06 -0.40 5.98
C ILE A 947 19.53 -0.75 6.21
N GLU A 948 19.81 -1.80 6.99
CA GLU A 948 21.18 -2.17 7.32
C GLU A 948 21.95 -2.77 6.14
N ALA A 949 21.26 -3.48 5.23
CA ALA A 949 21.85 -3.92 3.97
C ALA A 949 22.19 -2.73 3.06
N ALA A 950 21.37 -1.66 3.09
CA ALA A 950 21.63 -0.45 2.33
C ALA A 950 22.83 0.33 2.89
N ARG A 951 23.01 0.31 4.22
CA ARG A 951 24.17 0.89 4.89
C ARG A 951 25.47 0.13 4.60
N ARG A 952 25.40 -1.22 4.61
CA ARG A 952 26.56 -2.09 4.36
C ARG A 952 26.16 -3.32 3.54
N PRO A 953 26.26 -3.25 2.20
CA PRO A 953 25.90 -4.38 1.33
C PRO A 953 26.70 -5.66 1.64
N SER A 954 27.93 -5.54 2.15
CA SER A 954 28.74 -6.70 2.55
C SER A 954 28.17 -7.49 3.73
N ALA A 955 27.29 -6.90 4.55
CA ALA A 955 26.62 -7.57 5.68
C ALA A 955 25.41 -8.40 5.26
N THR A 956 24.99 -8.35 3.98
CA THR A 956 23.81 -9.06 3.45
C THR A 956 23.79 -10.57 3.77
N PRO A 957 24.91 -11.34 3.68
CA PRO A 957 24.91 -12.75 4.07
C PRO A 957 24.60 -12.96 5.55
N ALA A 958 25.20 -12.15 6.43
CA ALA A 958 24.96 -12.21 7.87
C ALA A 958 23.53 -11.79 8.22
N LEU A 959 23.00 -10.75 7.57
CA LEU A 959 21.61 -10.33 7.72
C LEU A 959 20.63 -11.43 7.29
N ARG A 960 20.92 -12.16 6.21
CA ARG A 960 20.08 -13.27 5.74
C ARG A 960 20.05 -14.41 6.77
N GLU A 961 21.19 -14.72 7.37
CA GLU A 961 21.30 -15.70 8.46
C GLU A 961 20.50 -15.25 9.69
N ILE A 962 20.62 -13.97 10.09
CA ILE A 962 19.85 -13.41 11.21
C ILE A 962 18.34 -13.54 10.94
N LEU A 963 17.87 -13.15 9.74
CA LEU A 963 16.45 -13.25 9.37
C LEU A 963 15.95 -14.69 9.39
N ALA A 964 16.72 -15.64 8.86
CA ALA A 964 16.37 -17.07 8.88
C ALA A 964 16.29 -17.61 10.31
N ASN A 965 17.27 -17.28 11.15
CA ASN A 965 17.29 -17.67 12.56
C ASN A 965 16.14 -17.05 13.36
N THR A 966 15.78 -15.80 13.09
CA THR A 966 14.61 -15.15 13.71
C THR A 966 13.30 -15.80 13.28
N ALA A 967 13.15 -16.14 12.00
CA ALA A 967 11.97 -16.84 11.50
C ALA A 967 11.82 -18.23 12.15
N LEU A 968 12.93 -18.97 12.30
CA LEU A 968 12.97 -20.26 12.96
C LEU A 968 12.67 -20.17 14.47
N ALA A 969 13.28 -19.21 15.17
CA ALA A 969 13.01 -18.96 16.59
C ALA A 969 11.52 -18.63 16.82
N ARG A 970 10.94 -17.80 15.95
CA ARG A 970 9.51 -17.48 15.99
C ARG A 970 8.63 -18.71 15.73
N SER A 971 8.97 -19.59 14.78
CA SER A 971 8.19 -20.80 14.54
C SER A 971 8.26 -21.81 15.70
N ASN A 972 9.36 -21.81 16.45
CA ASN A 972 9.57 -22.70 17.60
C ASN A 972 8.96 -22.15 18.90
N ALA A 973 8.57 -20.89 18.94
CA ALA A 973 8.00 -20.26 20.12
C ALA A 973 6.59 -20.80 20.43
N GLN A 974 6.36 -21.12 21.70
CA GLN A 974 5.14 -21.80 22.17
C GLN A 974 3.94 -20.85 22.38
N SER A 975 4.17 -19.54 22.49
CA SER A 975 3.14 -18.52 22.69
C SER A 975 3.39 -17.27 21.84
N ALA A 976 2.36 -16.42 21.67
CA ALA A 976 2.48 -15.19 20.89
C ALA A 976 3.41 -14.15 21.55
N SER A 977 3.50 -14.14 22.88
CA SER A 977 4.45 -13.30 23.62
C SER A 977 5.90 -13.73 23.34
N ALA A 978 6.17 -15.04 23.33
CA ALA A 978 7.47 -15.61 23.00
C ALA A 978 7.83 -15.38 21.52
N GLN A 979 6.85 -15.42 20.62
CA GLN A 979 7.03 -15.04 19.22
C GLN A 979 7.41 -13.56 19.06
N LEU A 980 6.77 -12.66 19.83
CA LEU A 980 7.12 -11.24 19.85
C LEU A 980 8.55 -11.04 20.37
N ALA A 981 8.91 -11.70 21.48
CA ALA A 981 10.24 -11.66 22.06
C ALA A 981 11.33 -12.12 21.09
N ALA A 982 11.14 -13.29 20.45
CA ALA A 982 12.05 -13.82 19.43
C ALA A 982 12.25 -12.83 18.28
N THR A 983 11.17 -12.15 17.87
CA THR A 983 11.20 -11.17 16.79
C THR A 983 11.94 -9.89 17.21
N MET A 984 11.74 -9.39 18.44
CA MET A 984 12.46 -8.22 18.95
C MET A 984 13.95 -8.49 19.18
N ILE A 985 14.33 -9.70 19.61
CA ILE A 985 15.73 -10.13 19.64
C ILE A 985 16.33 -10.13 18.23
N GLY A 986 15.57 -10.62 17.24
CA GLY A 986 15.93 -10.54 15.83
C GLY A 986 16.16 -9.10 15.37
N PHE A 987 15.28 -8.18 15.76
CA PHE A 987 15.42 -6.76 15.46
C PHE A 987 16.71 -6.18 16.06
N ALA A 988 17.00 -6.47 17.33
CA ALA A 988 18.23 -6.06 18.00
C ALA A 988 19.49 -6.61 17.29
N ARG A 989 19.47 -7.86 16.83
CA ARG A 989 20.58 -8.46 16.06
C ARG A 989 20.78 -7.77 14.71
N VAL A 990 19.69 -7.44 14.01
CA VAL A 990 19.75 -6.74 12.72
C VAL A 990 20.41 -5.38 12.87
N VAL A 991 19.94 -4.54 13.80
CA VAL A 991 20.46 -3.16 13.96
C VAL A 991 21.89 -3.12 14.52
N THR A 992 22.38 -4.21 15.11
CA THR A 992 23.74 -4.30 15.66
C THR A 992 24.76 -4.89 14.69
N VAL A 993 24.33 -5.41 13.53
CA VAL A 993 25.22 -6.12 12.59
C VAL A 993 26.33 -5.24 12.02
N ASN A 994 26.08 -3.93 11.91
CA ASN A 994 26.99 -2.96 11.29
C ASN A 994 27.79 -2.13 12.31
N ILE A 995 27.75 -2.50 13.60
CA ILE A 995 28.48 -1.79 14.66
C ILE A 995 29.89 -2.38 14.78
N GLU A 996 30.91 -1.51 14.75
CA GLU A 996 32.31 -1.88 14.89
C GLU A 996 32.93 -1.31 16.17
N ALA A 997 33.98 -1.97 16.67
CA ALA A 997 34.74 -1.48 17.80
C ALA A 997 35.61 -0.29 17.38
N GLU A 998 35.59 0.79 18.16
CA GLU A 998 36.45 1.95 17.94
C GLU A 998 37.92 1.51 18.08
N VAL A 999 38.70 1.63 16.99
CA VAL A 999 40.13 1.30 16.99
C VAL A 999 40.83 2.37 17.81
N THR A 1000 41.15 2.04 19.06
CA THR A 1000 42.00 2.88 19.90
C THR A 1000 43.41 2.89 19.29
N HIS A 1001 43.75 3.96 18.57
CA HIS A 1001 45.15 4.28 18.30
C HIS A 1001 45.82 4.47 19.66
N ARG A 1002 46.61 3.47 20.05
CA ARG A 1002 47.57 3.59 21.13
C ARG A 1002 48.55 4.67 20.69
N GLU A 1003 48.45 5.85 21.27
CA GLU A 1003 49.53 6.82 21.27
C GLU A 1003 50.72 6.13 21.92
N ASP A 1004 51.70 5.74 21.10
CA ASP A 1004 53.06 5.52 21.59
C ASP A 1004 53.54 6.88 22.11
N GLU A 1005 53.53 7.03 23.44
CA GLU A 1005 54.26 8.08 24.14
C GLU A 1005 55.78 7.82 24.05
N PRO A 1006 56.61 8.89 24.10
CA PRO A 1006 57.91 9.00 23.43
C PRO A 1006 59.05 8.11 23.93
#